data_AF-A0A7K5PT24-F1
#
_entry.id   AF-A0A7K5PT24-F1
#
_cell.length_a   1.000
_cell.length_b   1.000
_cell.length_c   1.000
_cell.angle_alpha   90.00
_cell.angle_beta   90.00
_cell.angle_gamma   90.00
#
_symmetry.space_group_name_H-M   'P 1'
#
loop_
_entity.id
_entity.type
_entity.pdbx_description
1 polymer ?
#
loop_
_entity_poly.entity_id
_entity_poly.type
_entity_poly.pdbx_seq_one_letter_code
_entity_poly.pdbx_strand_id
1 'polypeptide(L)'
;TSRQQNQPQGHYGLTSPISLAPPSDKDHIHTQKLIEAMKPFGVFEDQEELYHRTTVLGKLNNFVREWISELAESKNLPPSITEQVGGKIFTFGSYRLGVHTKGSDIDALCVAPSHVERSDFFQSFFEKLKNQEEVKNLRAIEDAYVPVIKFEFDGIEIDLVFAKLSLPTVSDDLDLRDDSCLKSLDIRCIRSLNGSRVTDEILRLVPNLENFRLTLRAVKLWAKRRGVYSNIMGFLGGVSWAMLVARICQLYPNALASTLVNKFFLIFSKWDWPKPVLLKRLEESFLNLPVWDPRVNPSDRYHVMPIITPAYPQQNSTYNVSVSTRAVMVEEFQRGLEVTDEILKGKSDWSKLFEPLNFFQKYKHYIVLTASAFTEEHHLNWIGLVESKIRVLVGNLERNEFITIAHVQPQSFPGNEVLYKQSGYVSMWFLGLVFKKAESAVKTNVDLTHGIQSFTDTVYRQASALNILKEGMKIEATYVKRKQLHYFLPAGTLQKRKKQRVSDISQNNSGLQCKRSSLGESCSDGSKDTDSRIPSNSSSLNKISKLDISAAETERNVECQSCSGANSVAEPSTSKGLCIPVTDPKMEATVALRTSGPPIGCTIPGYNTVCQLRTCFVQGQHKLSGTLITDPKSASPKQHYSPTSKVSRPPTAGECPQKAIDGEKARRGGLGQGGFEVVLITERLSSKELPDSSSPVPTNSIRIIKRSIKLTLN
;
A
#
# COMPACT_ATOMS: atom_id res chain seq x y z
N THR A 1 42.30 -0.56 22.79
CA THR A 1 41.61 -1.87 22.86
C THR A 1 40.54 -1.79 23.92
N SER A 2 39.27 -1.69 23.51
CA SER A 2 38.14 -1.39 24.40
C SER A 2 37.05 -2.45 24.21
N ARG A 3 36.46 -2.92 25.31
CA ARG A 3 35.62 -4.12 25.33
C ARG A 3 34.41 -4.01 24.39
N GLN A 4 34.36 -4.85 23.36
CA GLN A 4 33.08 -5.25 22.78
C GLN A 4 32.26 -5.95 23.87
N GLN A 5 31.10 -5.41 24.20
CA GLN A 5 30.12 -6.13 25.01
C GLN A 5 29.44 -7.17 24.09
N ASN A 6 29.70 -8.45 24.35
CA ASN A 6 28.98 -9.53 23.68
C ASN A 6 27.50 -9.48 24.09
N GLN A 7 26.67 -8.83 23.28
CA GLN A 7 25.26 -9.21 23.21
C GLN A 7 25.20 -10.66 22.72
N PRO A 8 24.34 -11.52 23.29
CA PRO A 8 24.14 -12.86 22.74
C PRO A 8 23.64 -12.73 21.30
N GLN A 9 24.13 -13.60 20.41
CA GLN A 9 23.73 -13.62 18.99
C GLN A 9 22.26 -14.07 18.85
N GLY A 10 21.34 -13.13 19.08
CA GLY A 10 19.92 -13.31 18.83
C GLY A 10 19.69 -13.51 17.34
N HIS A 11 19.22 -14.70 16.96
CA HIS A 11 18.83 -14.96 15.58
C HIS A 11 17.63 -14.10 15.22
N TYR A 12 17.66 -13.49 14.03
CA TYR A 12 16.61 -12.59 13.58
C TYR A 12 15.30 -13.35 13.31
N GLY A 13 14.18 -12.84 13.82
CA GLY A 13 12.85 -13.40 13.61
C GLY A 13 12.30 -14.22 14.79
N LEU A 14 11.22 -14.96 14.54
CA LEU A 14 10.52 -15.78 15.56
C LEU A 14 11.00 -17.24 15.59
N THR A 15 11.87 -17.63 14.66
CA THR A 15 12.32 -19.00 14.44
C THR A 15 13.80 -18.98 14.08
N SER A 16 14.52 -20.06 14.37
CA SER A 16 15.86 -20.28 13.84
C SER A 16 15.89 -20.18 12.29
N PRO A 17 17.03 -19.78 11.70
CA PRO A 17 17.22 -19.80 10.26
C PRO A 17 17.09 -21.22 9.67
N ILE A 18 16.65 -21.33 8.41
CA ILE A 18 16.56 -22.59 7.67
C ILE A 18 17.94 -23.01 7.15
N SER A 19 18.81 -22.06 6.84
CA SER A 19 20.21 -22.34 6.52
C SER A 19 21.12 -21.16 6.90
N LEU A 20 22.29 -21.49 7.43
CA LEU A 20 23.40 -20.57 7.69
C LEU A 20 24.52 -20.71 6.64
N ALA A 21 24.31 -21.51 5.58
CA ALA A 21 25.33 -21.76 4.56
C ALA A 21 25.79 -20.43 3.91
N PRO A 22 27.12 -20.22 3.74
CA PRO A 22 27.64 -19.07 3.01
C PRO A 22 27.35 -19.19 1.51
N PRO A 23 27.47 -18.09 0.74
CA PRO A 23 27.33 -18.11 -0.71
C PRO A 23 28.42 -18.95 -1.39
N SER A 24 28.11 -19.48 -2.58
CA SER A 24 29.10 -20.03 -3.51
C SER A 24 29.46 -19.02 -4.60
N ASP A 25 30.56 -19.22 -5.32
CA ASP A 25 30.96 -18.40 -6.48
C ASP A 25 29.84 -18.29 -7.53
N LYS A 26 29.03 -19.36 -7.65
CA LYS A 26 27.85 -19.38 -8.53
C LYS A 26 26.77 -18.41 -8.05
N ASP A 27 26.52 -18.31 -6.75
CA ASP A 27 25.55 -17.35 -6.19
C ASP A 27 26.01 -15.90 -6.45
N HIS A 28 27.31 -15.62 -6.38
CA HIS A 28 27.89 -14.32 -6.77
C HIS A 28 27.66 -14.03 -8.27
N ILE A 29 28.01 -14.97 -9.15
CA ILE A 29 27.77 -14.84 -10.61
C ILE A 29 26.28 -14.64 -10.93
N HIS A 30 25.39 -15.41 -10.28
CA HIS A 30 23.94 -15.25 -10.46
C HIS A 30 23.43 -13.93 -9.87
N THR A 31 24.06 -13.37 -8.83
CA THR A 31 23.72 -12.05 -8.27
C THR A 31 24.13 -10.93 -9.20
N GLN A 32 25.32 -10.97 -9.81
CA GLN A 32 25.69 -9.99 -10.83
C GLN A 32 24.73 -10.05 -12.03
N LYS A 33 24.42 -11.25 -12.53
CA LYS A 33 23.42 -11.41 -13.60
C LYS A 33 22.03 -10.89 -13.23
N LEU A 34 21.65 -10.93 -11.95
CA LEU A 34 20.40 -10.34 -11.45
C LEU A 34 20.45 -8.81 -11.48
N ILE A 35 21.57 -8.22 -11.04
CA ILE A 35 21.81 -6.77 -11.11
C ILE A 35 21.75 -6.28 -12.57
N GLU A 36 22.50 -6.91 -13.49
CA GLU A 36 22.51 -6.53 -14.91
C GLU A 36 21.13 -6.66 -15.56
N ALA A 37 20.37 -7.72 -15.26
CA ALA A 37 19.01 -7.89 -15.77
C ALA A 37 17.99 -6.87 -15.21
N MET A 38 18.34 -6.15 -14.14
CA MET A 38 17.50 -5.13 -13.52
C MET A 38 17.81 -3.71 -14.01
N LYS A 39 19.06 -3.38 -14.35
CA LYS A 39 19.45 -2.02 -14.82
C LYS A 39 18.51 -1.43 -15.91
N PRO A 40 18.09 -2.17 -16.96
CA PRO A 40 17.23 -1.61 -18.03
C PRO A 40 15.82 -1.20 -17.60
N PHE A 41 15.42 -1.46 -16.34
CA PHE A 41 14.10 -1.13 -15.81
C PHE A 41 14.09 0.13 -14.92
N GLY A 42 15.20 0.87 -14.81
CA GLY A 42 15.28 2.09 -13.98
C GLY A 42 15.12 1.82 -12.48
N VAL A 43 15.40 0.58 -12.03
CA VAL A 43 15.22 0.16 -10.63
C VAL A 43 16.44 0.38 -9.75
N PHE A 44 17.40 1.15 -10.24
CA PHE A 44 18.48 1.79 -9.48
C PHE A 44 18.40 3.29 -9.76
N GLU A 45 18.86 4.10 -8.82
CA GLU A 45 18.87 5.57 -8.92
C GLU A 45 20.30 6.07 -9.11
N ASP A 46 20.45 7.16 -9.84
CA ASP A 46 21.74 7.80 -10.11
C ASP A 46 22.21 8.63 -8.90
N GLN A 47 23.52 8.72 -8.65
CA GLN A 47 24.04 9.40 -7.46
C GLN A 47 23.66 10.89 -7.39
N GLU A 48 23.49 11.54 -8.55
CA GLU A 48 23.04 12.93 -8.66
C GLU A 48 21.59 13.10 -8.19
N GLU A 49 20.69 12.17 -8.53
CA GLU A 49 19.29 12.20 -8.08
C GLU A 49 19.20 11.92 -6.56
N LEU A 50 20.05 11.03 -6.04
CA LEU A 50 20.15 10.76 -4.60
C LEU A 50 20.67 11.97 -3.81
N TYR A 51 21.67 12.70 -4.35
CA TYR A 51 22.16 13.95 -3.77
C TYR A 51 21.08 15.05 -3.81
N HIS A 52 20.37 15.18 -4.93
CA HIS A 52 19.26 16.14 -5.08
C HIS A 52 18.14 15.89 -4.06
N ARG A 53 17.69 14.63 -3.92
CA ARG A 53 16.72 14.21 -2.89
C ARG A 53 17.18 14.52 -1.47
N THR A 54 18.48 14.38 -1.20
CA THR A 54 19.06 14.72 0.11
C THR A 54 19.05 16.23 0.36
N THR A 55 19.37 17.03 -0.66
CA THR A 55 19.33 18.51 -0.60
C THR A 55 17.91 19.03 -0.37
N VAL A 56 16.92 18.50 -1.11
CA VAL A 56 15.50 18.87 -0.96
C VAL A 56 14.94 18.49 0.41
N LEU A 57 15.32 17.33 0.96
CA LEU A 57 14.97 16.96 2.34
C LEU A 57 15.60 17.89 3.38
N GLY A 58 16.82 18.38 3.13
CA GLY A 58 17.46 19.42 3.94
C GLY A 58 16.67 20.73 3.94
N LYS A 59 16.34 21.26 2.74
CA LYS A 59 15.48 22.44 2.57
C LYS A 59 14.17 22.28 3.34
N LEU A 60 13.45 21.18 3.12
CA LEU A 60 12.14 20.95 3.72
C LEU A 60 12.19 20.79 5.25
N ASN A 61 13.25 20.17 5.80
CA ASN A 61 13.42 20.05 7.25
C ASN A 61 13.65 21.42 7.92
N ASN A 62 14.40 22.32 7.28
CA ASN A 62 14.56 23.69 7.76
C ASN A 62 13.22 24.44 7.72
N PHE A 63 12.46 24.31 6.63
CA PHE A 63 11.11 24.88 6.50
C PHE A 63 10.16 24.47 7.61
N VAL A 64 10.21 23.20 8.04
CA VAL A 64 9.43 22.70 9.17
C VAL A 64 9.89 23.32 10.49
N ARG A 65 11.20 23.49 10.73
CA ARG A 65 11.74 24.11 11.96
C ARG A 65 11.40 25.60 12.06
N GLU A 66 11.58 26.34 10.97
CA GLU A 66 11.22 27.76 10.87
C GLU A 66 9.74 27.95 11.18
N TRP A 67 8.86 27.20 10.51
CA TRP A 67 7.41 27.24 10.74
C TRP A 67 7.03 26.94 12.19
N ILE A 68 7.64 25.92 12.80
CA ILE A 68 7.36 25.55 14.20
C ILE A 68 7.83 26.67 15.16
N SER A 69 8.93 27.35 14.85
CA SER A 69 9.44 28.49 15.64
C SER A 69 8.55 29.74 15.49
N GLU A 70 8.20 30.11 14.26
CA GLU A 70 7.23 31.17 13.94
C GLU A 70 5.88 30.94 14.67
N LEU A 71 5.43 29.67 14.71
CA LEU A 71 4.21 29.28 15.39
C LEU A 71 4.34 29.32 16.93
N ALA A 72 5.50 28.98 17.49
CA ALA A 72 5.78 29.10 18.92
C ALA A 72 5.80 30.57 19.38
N GLU A 73 6.39 31.47 18.58
CA GLU A 73 6.38 32.92 18.80
C GLU A 73 4.96 33.48 18.75
N SER A 74 4.19 33.17 17.70
CA SER A 74 2.79 33.64 17.57
C SER A 74 1.88 33.17 18.71
N LYS A 75 2.17 32.01 19.32
CA LYS A 75 1.48 31.48 20.51
C LYS A 75 2.05 31.99 21.83
N ASN A 76 2.97 32.97 21.79
CA ASN A 76 3.57 33.64 22.94
C ASN A 76 4.22 32.67 23.95
N LEU A 77 4.90 31.63 23.43
CA LEU A 77 5.64 30.71 24.30
C LEU A 77 6.88 31.38 24.91
N PRO A 78 7.32 30.96 26.12
CA PRO A 78 8.53 31.50 26.74
C PRO A 78 9.77 31.35 25.83
N PRO A 79 10.64 32.37 25.70
CA PRO A 79 11.81 32.31 24.82
C PRO A 79 12.72 31.09 25.02
N SER A 80 12.88 30.64 26.27
CA SER A 80 13.65 29.43 26.63
C SER A 80 13.05 28.12 26.08
N ILE A 81 11.78 28.12 25.69
CA ILE A 81 11.15 27.04 24.92
C ILE A 81 11.29 27.34 23.42
N THR A 82 11.03 28.57 22.99
CA THR A 82 11.09 29.04 21.59
C THR A 82 12.44 28.76 20.92
N GLU A 83 13.55 28.95 21.62
CA GLU A 83 14.92 28.63 21.12
C GLU A 83 15.16 27.12 20.97
N GLN A 84 14.37 26.27 21.64
CA GLN A 84 14.62 24.82 21.77
C GLN A 84 13.47 23.96 21.24
N VAL A 85 12.48 24.55 20.55
CA VAL A 85 11.28 23.84 20.09
C VAL A 85 11.63 22.66 19.18
N GLY A 86 12.59 22.87 18.30
CA GLY A 86 13.08 21.87 17.36
C GLY A 86 12.02 21.51 16.31
N GLY A 87 11.76 20.21 16.16
CA GLY A 87 10.95 19.68 15.05
C GLY A 87 11.83 19.03 13.99
N LYS A 88 11.30 17.98 13.36
CA LYS A 88 12.11 17.08 12.54
C LYS A 88 11.28 16.33 11.50
N ILE A 89 11.85 16.17 10.30
CA ILE A 89 11.30 15.28 9.27
C ILE A 89 11.92 13.89 9.39
N PHE A 90 11.07 12.87 9.33
CA PHE A 90 11.46 11.48 9.22
C PHE A 90 10.98 10.90 7.88
N THR A 91 11.89 10.42 7.04
CA THR A 91 11.49 9.69 5.83
C THR A 91 11.08 8.26 6.18
N PHE A 92 10.16 7.70 5.40
CA PHE A 92 9.73 6.30 5.54
C PHE A 92 9.58 5.61 4.18
N GLY A 93 8.88 4.47 4.16
CA GLY A 93 8.42 3.82 2.95
C GLY A 93 9.53 3.49 1.95
N SER A 94 9.31 3.84 0.68
CA SER A 94 10.11 3.38 -0.45
C SER A 94 11.55 3.92 -0.42
N TYR A 95 11.68 5.21 -0.08
CA TYR A 95 12.95 5.95 -0.03
C TYR A 95 13.81 5.55 1.18
N ARG A 96 13.24 5.57 2.39
CA ARG A 96 13.95 5.18 3.64
C ARG A 96 14.46 3.75 3.62
N LEU A 97 13.71 2.82 3.02
CA LEU A 97 14.17 1.45 2.80
C LEU A 97 15.38 1.35 1.85
N GLY A 98 15.65 2.38 1.04
CA GLY A 98 16.68 2.38 -0.01
C GLY A 98 16.31 1.49 -1.20
N VAL A 99 15.02 1.46 -1.58
CA VAL A 99 14.47 0.64 -2.68
C VAL A 99 13.50 1.42 -3.58
N HIS A 100 13.56 2.75 -3.55
CA HIS A 100 12.90 3.63 -4.51
C HIS A 100 13.55 3.52 -5.90
N THR A 101 12.79 3.88 -6.93
CA THR A 101 13.22 3.88 -8.34
C THR A 101 13.25 5.32 -8.86
N LYS A 102 13.94 5.57 -9.97
CA LYS A 102 13.98 6.90 -10.61
C LYS A 102 12.58 7.51 -10.73
N GLY A 103 12.42 8.76 -10.31
CA GLY A 103 11.12 9.44 -10.28
C GLY A 103 10.08 8.83 -9.31
N SER A 104 10.51 8.23 -8.19
CA SER A 104 9.58 7.90 -7.09
C SER A 104 9.29 9.12 -6.20
N ASP A 105 8.15 9.04 -5.53
CA ASP A 105 7.74 9.83 -4.37
C ASP A 105 8.67 9.63 -3.16
N ILE A 106 8.75 10.66 -2.31
CA ILE A 106 9.34 10.57 -0.96
C ILE A 106 8.22 10.59 0.09
N ASP A 107 8.01 9.43 0.70
CA ASP A 107 7.23 9.27 1.94
C ASP A 107 7.92 10.04 3.10
N ALA A 108 7.30 11.11 3.62
CA ALA A 108 7.86 11.97 4.66
C ALA A 108 6.88 12.23 5.81
N LEU A 109 7.40 12.29 7.05
CA LEU A 109 6.65 12.55 8.27
C LEU A 109 7.21 13.80 8.96
N CYS A 110 6.37 14.85 9.06
CA CYS A 110 6.63 16.00 9.93
C CYS A 110 6.26 15.61 11.39
N VAL A 111 7.25 15.66 12.29
CA VAL A 111 7.07 15.46 13.73
C VAL A 111 7.22 16.79 14.45
N ALA A 112 6.16 17.22 15.14
CA ALA A 112 6.09 18.51 15.83
C ALA A 112 5.72 18.39 17.32
N PRO A 113 6.06 19.38 18.17
CA PRO A 113 5.76 19.36 19.60
C PRO A 113 4.29 19.68 19.93
N SER A 114 3.93 19.54 21.21
CA SER A 114 2.55 19.44 21.70
C SER A 114 1.64 20.65 21.47
N HIS A 115 2.20 21.82 21.13
CA HIS A 115 1.46 23.06 20.86
C HIS A 115 1.17 23.28 19.36
N VAL A 116 1.72 22.45 18.46
CA VAL A 116 1.53 22.54 17.01
C VAL A 116 0.35 21.67 16.60
N GLU A 117 -0.78 22.27 16.25
CA GLU A 117 -1.98 21.52 15.91
C GLU A 117 -2.02 21.07 14.45
N ARG A 118 -2.85 20.06 14.17
CA ARG A 118 -3.08 19.58 12.80
C ARG A 118 -3.70 20.63 11.89
N SER A 119 -4.51 21.54 12.44
CA SER A 119 -5.01 22.73 11.75
C SER A 119 -3.86 23.59 11.24
N ASP A 120 -2.84 23.80 12.08
CA ASP A 120 -1.72 24.69 11.78
C ASP A 120 -0.89 24.12 10.63
N PHE A 121 -0.73 22.79 10.57
CA PHE A 121 -0.09 22.07 9.46
C PHE A 121 -0.87 22.21 8.13
N PHE A 122 -2.21 22.09 8.15
CA PHE A 122 -3.02 22.23 6.93
C PHE A 122 -3.36 23.67 6.55
N GLN A 123 -3.03 24.66 7.40
CA GLN A 123 -3.30 26.08 7.16
C GLN A 123 -1.99 26.89 7.07
N SER A 124 -1.34 27.17 8.19
CA SER A 124 -0.14 28.03 8.22
C SER A 124 1.07 27.41 7.49
N PHE A 125 1.33 26.11 7.65
CA PHE A 125 2.41 25.46 6.90
C PHE A 125 2.07 25.29 5.42
N PHE A 126 0.80 25.01 5.10
CA PHE A 126 0.32 24.93 3.71
C PHE A 126 0.52 26.25 2.96
N GLU A 127 0.16 27.38 3.57
CA GLU A 127 0.41 28.71 2.98
C GLU A 127 1.91 29.07 2.96
N LYS A 128 2.72 28.66 3.96
CA LYS A 128 4.19 28.84 3.92
C LYS A 128 4.83 28.07 2.74
N LEU A 129 4.39 26.84 2.47
CA LEU A 129 4.81 26.04 1.31
C LEU A 129 4.37 26.67 -0.02
N LYS A 130 3.11 27.11 -0.11
CA LYS A 130 2.50 27.75 -1.28
C LYS A 130 3.21 29.03 -1.73
N ASN A 131 3.90 29.70 -0.80
CA ASN A 131 4.68 30.90 -1.06
C ASN A 131 6.15 30.62 -1.47
N GLN A 132 6.53 29.35 -1.73
CA GLN A 132 7.88 28.99 -2.20
C GLN A 132 7.91 28.73 -3.70
N GLU A 133 8.89 29.29 -4.40
CA GLU A 133 9.00 29.20 -5.86
C GLU A 133 9.34 27.78 -6.35
N GLU A 134 10.06 26.98 -5.56
CA GLU A 134 10.34 25.58 -5.91
C GLU A 134 9.15 24.62 -5.67
N VAL A 135 8.07 25.08 -5.00
CA VAL A 135 6.91 24.26 -4.66
C VAL A 135 5.83 24.33 -5.73
N LYS A 136 5.44 23.17 -6.26
CA LYS A 136 4.41 23.02 -7.31
C LYS A 136 3.43 21.92 -6.93
N ASN A 137 2.32 21.84 -7.66
CA ASN A 137 1.35 20.73 -7.56
C ASN A 137 0.82 20.48 -6.12
N LEU A 138 0.81 21.53 -5.30
CA LEU A 138 0.50 21.51 -3.87
C LEU A 138 -0.99 21.26 -3.61
N ARG A 139 -1.31 20.24 -2.81
CA ARG A 139 -2.68 19.84 -2.44
C ARG A 139 -2.74 19.23 -1.05
N ALA A 140 -3.76 19.58 -0.27
CA ALA A 140 -4.07 18.98 1.02
C ALA A 140 -5.12 17.88 0.88
N ILE A 141 -5.00 16.79 1.64
CA ILE A 141 -5.98 15.70 1.69
C ILE A 141 -6.25 15.33 3.16
N GLU A 142 -7.12 16.10 3.82
CA GLU A 142 -7.38 15.99 5.26
C GLU A 142 -8.25 14.78 5.66
N ASP A 143 -9.17 14.34 4.79
CA ASP A 143 -10.10 13.22 5.06
C ASP A 143 -9.55 11.84 4.70
N ALA A 144 -8.28 11.75 4.30
CA ALA A 144 -7.61 10.48 4.08
C ALA A 144 -7.43 9.67 5.38
N TYR A 145 -7.29 8.35 5.24
CA TYR A 145 -7.04 7.44 6.38
C TYR A 145 -5.80 7.86 7.20
N VAL A 146 -4.78 8.36 6.50
CA VAL A 146 -3.69 9.18 7.05
C VAL A 146 -3.76 10.54 6.33
N PRO A 147 -3.99 11.67 7.03
CA PRO A 147 -4.00 12.99 6.40
C PRO A 147 -2.62 13.35 5.84
N VAL A 148 -2.58 13.93 4.64
CA VAL A 148 -1.34 14.18 3.88
C VAL A 148 -1.42 15.50 3.12
N ILE A 149 -0.31 16.25 3.05
CA ILE A 149 -0.07 17.29 2.04
C ILE A 149 0.84 16.68 0.98
N LYS A 150 0.42 16.76 -0.29
CA LYS A 150 1.19 16.29 -1.43
C LYS A 150 1.65 17.47 -2.27
N PHE A 151 2.90 17.49 -2.70
CA PHE A 151 3.47 18.55 -3.52
C PHE A 151 4.69 18.03 -4.29
N GLU A 152 5.11 18.80 -5.28
CA GLU A 152 6.42 18.70 -5.92
C GLU A 152 7.30 19.79 -5.29
N PHE A 153 8.49 19.45 -4.80
CA PHE A 153 9.51 20.40 -4.35
C PHE A 153 10.75 20.20 -5.23
N ASP A 154 11.14 21.23 -5.99
CA ASP A 154 12.37 21.22 -6.81
C ASP A 154 12.44 19.98 -7.74
N GLY A 155 11.30 19.64 -8.36
CA GLY A 155 11.14 18.50 -9.26
C GLY A 155 10.92 17.12 -8.60
N ILE A 156 10.83 17.03 -7.27
CA ILE A 156 10.60 15.77 -6.54
C ILE A 156 9.21 15.75 -5.90
N GLU A 157 8.41 14.71 -6.17
CA GLU A 157 7.15 14.46 -5.46
C GLU A 157 7.37 14.07 -4.00
N ILE A 158 6.66 14.72 -3.08
CA ILE A 158 6.71 14.51 -1.63
C ILE A 158 5.31 14.28 -1.06
N ASP A 159 5.17 13.20 -0.29
CA ASP A 159 3.99 12.85 0.50
C ASP A 159 4.27 13.15 1.98
N LEU A 160 3.89 14.35 2.44
CA LEU A 160 4.16 14.79 3.80
C LEU A 160 2.93 14.56 4.72
N VAL A 161 3.05 13.60 5.63
CA VAL A 161 2.09 13.36 6.72
C VAL A 161 2.54 14.04 8.01
N PHE A 162 1.61 14.27 8.94
CA PHE A 162 1.87 15.02 10.18
C PHE A 162 1.59 14.21 11.45
N ALA A 163 2.46 14.33 12.45
CA ALA A 163 2.22 13.87 13.82
C ALA A 163 2.67 14.91 14.86
N LYS A 164 1.74 15.28 15.74
CA LYS A 164 2.00 15.99 16.99
C LYS A 164 2.37 14.99 18.08
N LEU A 165 3.44 15.24 18.83
CA LEU A 165 3.81 14.46 20.02
C LEU A 165 3.38 15.16 21.32
N SER A 166 3.14 14.40 22.39
CA SER A 166 2.90 14.93 23.74
C SER A 166 4.20 15.36 24.46
N LEU A 167 5.07 16.07 23.74
CA LEU A 167 6.36 16.59 24.22
C LEU A 167 6.41 18.11 23.97
N PRO A 168 6.99 18.93 24.87
CA PRO A 168 7.07 20.38 24.68
C PRO A 168 8.05 20.79 23.58
N THR A 169 9.05 19.97 23.31
CA THR A 169 10.11 20.14 22.29
C THR A 169 10.35 18.82 21.55
N VAL A 170 10.95 18.86 20.36
CA VAL A 170 11.31 17.67 19.55
C VAL A 170 12.82 17.69 19.26
N SER A 171 13.54 16.78 19.92
CA SER A 171 15.00 16.64 19.82
C SER A 171 15.47 15.99 18.51
N ASP A 172 16.66 16.38 18.05
CA ASP A 172 17.32 15.83 16.86
C ASP A 172 17.68 14.35 17.02
N ASP A 173 17.90 13.86 18.24
CA ASP A 173 18.16 12.44 18.55
C ASP A 173 16.89 11.61 18.78
N LEU A 174 15.69 12.17 18.56
CA LEU A 174 14.42 11.49 18.78
C LEU A 174 14.31 10.18 17.98
N ASP A 175 14.15 9.08 18.72
CA ASP A 175 13.83 7.74 18.21
C ASP A 175 12.32 7.47 18.32
N LEU A 176 11.65 7.32 17.17
CA LEU A 176 10.21 7.06 17.12
C LEU A 176 9.84 5.60 17.47
N ARG A 177 10.81 4.69 17.63
CA ARG A 177 10.55 3.26 17.88
C ARG A 177 10.01 2.95 19.27
N ASP A 178 10.27 3.81 20.25
CA ASP A 178 9.70 3.64 21.60
C ASP A 178 8.17 3.83 21.57
N ASP A 179 7.44 2.82 22.04
CA ASP A 179 5.98 2.87 22.23
C ASP A 179 5.53 4.05 23.11
N SER A 180 6.39 4.56 23.99
CA SER A 180 6.06 5.71 24.83
C SER A 180 5.71 6.96 24.01
N CYS A 181 6.22 7.10 22.79
CA CYS A 181 5.88 8.22 21.90
C CYS A 181 4.41 8.18 21.43
N LEU A 182 3.70 7.05 21.57
CA LEU A 182 2.29 6.90 21.20
C LEU A 182 1.32 7.24 22.34
N LYS A 183 1.81 7.55 23.54
CA LYS A 183 0.99 7.91 24.71
C LYS A 183 0.14 9.14 24.42
N SER A 184 -1.15 9.05 24.74
CA SER A 184 -2.13 10.15 24.65
C SER A 184 -2.29 10.79 23.25
N LEU A 185 -1.82 10.13 22.18
CA LEU A 185 -1.95 10.63 20.82
C LEU A 185 -3.30 10.30 20.19
N ASP A 186 -3.76 11.16 19.29
CA ASP A 186 -4.93 10.88 18.47
C ASP A 186 -4.64 9.81 17.40
N ILE A 187 -5.68 9.10 16.95
CA ILE A 187 -5.55 7.98 16.01
C ILE A 187 -4.99 8.35 14.63
N ARG A 188 -5.13 9.62 14.18
CA ARG A 188 -4.50 10.11 12.94
C ARG A 188 -2.99 10.28 13.16
N CYS A 189 -2.54 10.85 14.28
CA CYS A 189 -1.11 10.93 14.64
C CYS A 189 -0.45 9.54 14.71
N ILE A 190 -1.09 8.58 15.38
CA ILE A 190 -0.59 7.20 15.51
C ILE A 190 -0.40 6.55 14.12
N ARG A 191 -1.34 6.77 13.19
CA ARG A 191 -1.22 6.27 11.81
C ARG A 191 -0.08 6.92 11.04
N SER A 192 0.16 8.22 11.19
CA SER A 192 1.30 8.92 10.59
C SER A 192 2.62 8.36 11.10
N LEU A 193 2.77 8.20 12.43
CA LEU A 193 3.98 7.65 13.07
C LEU A 193 4.28 6.20 12.67
N ASN A 194 3.24 5.40 12.41
CA ASN A 194 3.40 4.00 12.00
C ASN A 194 4.18 3.82 10.70
N GLY A 195 4.18 4.79 9.76
CA GLY A 195 4.97 4.72 8.54
C GLY A 195 6.47 4.58 8.81
N SER A 196 7.02 5.52 9.60
CA SER A 196 8.43 5.51 10.02
C SER A 196 8.74 4.35 10.95
N ARG A 197 7.90 4.12 11.98
CA ARG A 197 8.08 3.04 12.98
C ARG A 197 8.17 1.65 12.33
N VAL A 198 7.28 1.35 11.37
CA VAL A 198 7.31 0.07 10.64
C VAL A 198 8.54 -0.04 9.73
N THR A 199 8.93 1.05 9.07
CA THR A 199 10.07 1.05 8.17
C THR A 199 11.38 0.78 8.91
N ASP A 200 11.61 1.46 10.04
CA ASP A 200 12.83 1.30 10.82
C ASP A 200 12.89 -0.04 11.58
N GLU A 201 11.75 -0.59 12.02
CA GLU A 201 11.70 -1.97 12.52
C GLU A 201 12.00 -3.00 11.43
N ILE A 202 11.56 -2.80 10.18
CA ILE A 202 11.93 -3.69 9.06
C ILE A 202 13.45 -3.66 8.84
N LEU A 203 14.07 -2.47 8.83
CA LEU A 203 15.52 -2.32 8.68
C LEU A 203 16.30 -2.97 9.85
N ARG A 204 15.81 -2.84 11.10
CA ARG A 204 16.43 -3.48 12.28
C ARG A 204 16.29 -5.00 12.30
N LEU A 205 15.21 -5.55 11.72
CA LEU A 205 14.89 -6.98 11.74
C LEU A 205 15.48 -7.79 10.56
N VAL A 206 16.41 -7.20 9.81
CA VAL A 206 17.08 -7.77 8.64
C VAL A 206 18.58 -8.01 8.93
N PRO A 207 19.14 -9.21 8.67
CA PRO A 207 20.56 -9.50 8.90
C PRO A 207 21.55 -8.76 7.97
N ASN A 208 21.17 -8.53 6.71
CA ASN A 208 22.02 -7.87 5.72
C ASN A 208 21.17 -6.92 4.85
N LEU A 209 21.39 -5.61 5.02
CA LEU A 209 20.59 -4.56 4.37
C LEU A 209 20.80 -4.48 2.85
N GLU A 210 21.99 -4.80 2.35
CA GLU A 210 22.30 -4.73 0.92
C GLU A 210 21.57 -5.84 0.14
N ASN A 211 21.73 -7.08 0.59
CA ASN A 211 21.05 -8.24 -0.01
C ASN A 211 19.53 -8.14 0.14
N PHE A 212 19.03 -7.59 1.25
CA PHE A 212 17.61 -7.25 1.41
C PHE A 212 17.15 -6.21 0.37
N ARG A 213 17.86 -5.07 0.22
CA ARG A 213 17.53 -4.02 -0.74
C ARG A 213 17.53 -4.54 -2.18
N LEU A 214 18.54 -5.33 -2.56
CA LEU A 214 18.66 -5.90 -3.89
C LEU A 214 17.56 -6.94 -4.18
N THR A 215 17.26 -7.81 -3.22
CA THR A 215 16.14 -8.77 -3.30
C THR A 215 14.80 -8.04 -3.41
N LEU A 216 14.60 -6.97 -2.64
CA LEU A 216 13.36 -6.21 -2.63
C LEU A 216 13.18 -5.37 -3.91
N ARG A 217 14.25 -4.82 -4.50
CA ARG A 217 14.21 -4.22 -5.85
C ARG A 217 13.76 -5.25 -6.89
N ALA A 218 14.31 -6.47 -6.86
CA ALA A 218 13.90 -7.57 -7.75
C ALA A 218 12.43 -8.00 -7.55
N VAL A 219 11.99 -8.17 -6.30
CA VAL A 219 10.60 -8.56 -5.98
C VAL A 219 9.61 -7.44 -6.32
N LYS A 220 9.92 -6.17 -6.06
CA LYS A 220 9.08 -5.02 -6.48
C LYS A 220 8.96 -4.96 -8.01
N LEU A 221 10.05 -5.15 -8.74
CA LEU A 221 10.04 -5.18 -10.21
C LEU A 221 9.19 -6.35 -10.73
N TRP A 222 9.43 -7.57 -10.25
CA TRP A 222 8.64 -8.75 -10.57
C TRP A 222 7.14 -8.50 -10.29
N ALA A 223 6.77 -8.04 -9.09
CA ALA A 223 5.38 -7.83 -8.71
C ALA A 223 4.66 -6.80 -9.60
N LYS A 224 5.33 -5.68 -9.93
CA LYS A 224 4.82 -4.70 -10.92
C LYS A 224 4.63 -5.34 -12.29
N ARG A 225 5.63 -6.07 -12.80
CA ARG A 225 5.60 -6.71 -14.14
C ARG A 225 4.58 -7.85 -14.25
N ARG A 226 4.31 -8.56 -13.15
CA ARG A 226 3.33 -9.66 -13.08
C ARG A 226 1.90 -9.21 -12.74
N GLY A 227 1.67 -7.91 -12.52
CA GLY A 227 0.33 -7.36 -12.24
C GLY A 227 -0.18 -7.61 -10.82
N VAL A 228 0.72 -7.88 -9.85
CA VAL A 228 0.37 -8.20 -8.45
C VAL A 228 0.84 -7.14 -7.45
N TYR A 229 1.06 -5.90 -7.90
CA TYR A 229 1.47 -4.77 -7.06
C TYR A 229 0.37 -3.69 -7.03
N SER A 230 -0.54 -3.74 -6.05
CA SER A 230 -1.45 -2.65 -5.67
C SER A 230 -2.32 -3.04 -4.47
N ASN A 231 -2.15 -2.39 -3.31
CA ASN A 231 -3.00 -2.60 -2.13
C ASN A 231 -4.46 -2.19 -2.37
N ILE A 232 -4.69 -1.13 -3.15
CA ILE A 232 -6.03 -0.57 -3.42
C ILE A 232 -6.90 -1.59 -4.18
N MET A 233 -6.27 -2.33 -5.11
CA MET A 233 -6.90 -3.35 -5.95
C MET A 233 -6.98 -4.74 -5.28
N GLY A 234 -6.50 -4.90 -4.03
CA GLY A 234 -6.51 -6.17 -3.30
C GLY A 234 -5.28 -7.06 -3.51
N PHE A 235 -4.20 -6.53 -4.06
CA PHE A 235 -2.88 -7.18 -4.08
C PHE A 235 -1.96 -6.62 -2.99
N LEU A 236 -0.66 -6.93 -3.01
CA LEU A 236 0.28 -6.42 -2.01
C LEU A 236 0.82 -5.03 -2.38
N GLY A 237 0.94 -4.16 -1.36
CA GLY A 237 1.66 -2.89 -1.43
C GLY A 237 3.15 -3.01 -1.09
N GLY A 238 3.89 -1.90 -1.22
CA GLY A 238 5.35 -1.87 -1.02
C GLY A 238 5.83 -2.40 0.33
N VAL A 239 5.18 -1.98 1.43
CA VAL A 239 5.51 -2.45 2.79
C VAL A 239 5.24 -3.95 2.97
N SER A 240 4.18 -4.47 2.37
CA SER A 240 3.85 -5.90 2.41
C SER A 240 4.93 -6.74 1.70
N TRP A 241 5.40 -6.28 0.53
CA TRP A 241 6.54 -6.90 -0.15
C TRP A 241 7.84 -6.80 0.66
N ALA A 242 8.10 -5.65 1.30
CA ALA A 242 9.27 -5.47 2.16
C ALA A 242 9.28 -6.46 3.33
N MET A 243 8.13 -6.69 3.99
CA MET A 243 8.03 -7.65 5.09
C MET A 243 8.18 -9.10 4.63
N LEU A 244 7.64 -9.48 3.47
CA LEU A 244 7.89 -10.80 2.89
C LEU A 244 9.39 -11.03 2.63
N VAL A 245 10.08 -10.06 2.01
CA VAL A 245 11.51 -10.17 1.71
C VAL A 245 12.35 -10.17 2.98
N ALA A 246 12.03 -9.32 3.97
CA ALA A 246 12.70 -9.33 5.27
C ALA A 246 12.59 -10.69 5.96
N ARG A 247 11.42 -11.34 5.91
CA ARG A 247 11.23 -12.68 6.49
C ARG A 247 12.11 -13.75 5.83
N ILE A 248 12.38 -13.64 4.52
CA ILE A 248 13.30 -14.55 3.83
C ILE A 248 14.74 -14.28 4.24
N CYS A 249 15.13 -13.01 4.41
CA CYS A 249 16.47 -12.65 4.90
C CYS A 249 16.71 -13.21 6.31
N GLN A 250 15.70 -13.20 7.20
CA GLN A 250 15.78 -13.85 8.52
C GLN A 250 16.03 -15.37 8.44
N LEU A 251 15.39 -16.05 7.47
CA LEU A 251 15.49 -17.50 7.30
C LEU A 251 16.79 -17.94 6.61
N TYR A 252 17.47 -17.03 5.92
CA TYR A 252 18.69 -17.26 5.15
C TYR A 252 19.69 -16.08 5.31
N PRO A 253 20.20 -15.81 6.53
CA PRO A 253 20.92 -14.57 6.86
C PRO A 253 22.20 -14.33 6.06
N ASN A 254 22.86 -15.41 5.61
CA ASN A 254 24.15 -15.37 4.92
C ASN A 254 24.01 -15.44 3.38
N ALA A 255 22.78 -15.51 2.85
CA ALA A 255 22.55 -15.74 1.43
C ALA A 255 22.54 -14.45 0.59
N LEU A 256 23.00 -14.55 -0.66
CA LEU A 256 22.97 -13.43 -1.60
C LEU A 256 21.59 -13.24 -2.24
N ALA A 257 21.36 -12.07 -2.84
CA ALA A 257 20.08 -11.73 -3.46
C ALA A 257 19.62 -12.73 -4.54
N SER A 258 20.52 -13.35 -5.32
CA SER A 258 20.14 -14.41 -6.29
C SER A 258 19.47 -15.61 -5.60
N THR A 259 20.09 -16.09 -4.53
CA THR A 259 19.60 -17.18 -3.68
C THR A 259 18.31 -16.77 -2.95
N LEU A 260 18.28 -15.56 -2.36
CA LEU A 260 17.13 -15.03 -1.63
C LEU A 260 15.88 -14.87 -2.53
N VAL A 261 16.02 -14.44 -3.79
CA VAL A 261 14.89 -14.36 -4.73
C VAL A 261 14.34 -15.77 -5.04
N ASN A 262 15.17 -16.81 -5.16
CA ASN A 262 14.67 -18.19 -5.28
C ASN A 262 13.99 -18.66 -3.98
N LYS A 263 14.58 -18.40 -2.81
CA LYS A 263 13.98 -18.81 -1.51
C LYS A 263 12.68 -18.08 -1.20
N PHE A 264 12.54 -16.83 -1.64
CA PHE A 264 11.28 -16.08 -1.59
C PHE A 264 10.15 -16.84 -2.28
N PHE A 265 10.34 -17.27 -3.52
CA PHE A 265 9.32 -18.04 -4.23
C PHE A 265 9.12 -19.44 -3.63
N LEU A 266 10.20 -20.14 -3.23
CA LEU A 266 10.13 -21.46 -2.60
C LEU A 266 9.30 -21.48 -1.31
N ILE A 267 9.43 -20.44 -0.48
CA ILE A 267 8.71 -20.32 0.79
C ILE A 267 7.27 -19.86 0.53
N PHE A 268 7.02 -18.81 -0.26
CA PHE A 268 5.67 -18.26 -0.39
C PHE A 268 4.75 -18.98 -1.38
N SER A 269 5.27 -19.84 -2.27
CA SER A 269 4.44 -20.80 -3.02
C SER A 269 3.97 -21.97 -2.14
N LYS A 270 4.68 -22.27 -1.06
CA LYS A 270 4.39 -23.37 -0.11
C LYS A 270 3.88 -22.88 1.25
N TRP A 271 3.62 -21.59 1.41
CA TRP A 271 3.19 -21.02 2.68
C TRP A 271 1.73 -21.38 2.96
N ASP A 272 1.49 -21.87 4.17
CA ASP A 272 0.20 -22.41 4.62
C ASP A 272 -0.77 -21.28 5.03
N TRP A 273 -1.24 -20.53 4.02
CA TRP A 273 -2.18 -19.42 4.19
C TRP A 273 -3.54 -19.92 4.71
N PRO A 274 -4.08 -19.37 5.80
CA PRO A 274 -3.87 -17.99 6.26
C PRO A 274 -2.94 -17.82 7.48
N LYS A 275 -1.96 -18.71 7.74
CA LYS A 275 -0.99 -18.46 8.83
C LYS A 275 -0.25 -17.14 8.59
N PRO A 276 -0.12 -16.25 9.61
CA PRO A 276 0.42 -14.92 9.42
C PRO A 276 1.93 -14.90 9.22
N VAL A 277 2.39 -14.03 8.34
CA VAL A 277 3.82 -13.69 8.26
C VAL A 277 4.13 -12.63 9.33
N LEU A 278 5.01 -12.99 10.27
CA LEU A 278 5.48 -12.15 11.37
C LEU A 278 7.00 -11.94 11.27
N LEU A 279 7.50 -10.75 11.60
CA LEU A 279 8.95 -10.42 11.61
C LEU A 279 9.59 -10.41 13.00
N LYS A 280 8.82 -10.15 14.06
CA LYS A 280 9.23 -10.34 15.46
C LYS A 280 8.07 -10.93 16.27
N ARG A 281 8.34 -11.33 17.52
CA ARG A 281 7.28 -11.71 18.46
C ARG A 281 6.34 -10.52 18.66
N LEU A 282 5.04 -10.77 18.78
CA LEU A 282 4.09 -9.72 19.16
C LEU A 282 4.38 -9.32 20.61
N GLU A 283 4.62 -8.04 20.83
CA GLU A 283 4.91 -7.44 22.13
C GLU A 283 3.62 -6.80 22.66
N GLU A 284 3.23 -7.16 23.88
CA GLU A 284 2.06 -6.58 24.55
C GLU A 284 2.42 -5.21 25.13
N SER A 285 1.58 -4.20 24.88
CA SER A 285 1.84 -2.81 25.24
C SER A 285 0.61 -2.20 25.89
N PHE A 286 0.81 -1.49 27.00
CA PHE A 286 -0.24 -1.04 27.93
C PHE A 286 -1.16 0.06 27.39
N LEU A 287 -0.97 0.48 26.13
CA LEU A 287 -1.69 1.60 25.51
C LEU A 287 -3.07 1.22 24.94
N ASN A 288 -3.44 -0.06 24.98
CA ASN A 288 -4.77 -0.58 24.57
C ASN A 288 -5.23 -0.15 23.16
N LEU A 289 -4.30 0.15 22.25
CA LEU A 289 -4.60 0.50 20.87
C LEU A 289 -5.07 -0.75 20.08
N PRO A 290 -5.87 -0.59 19.00
CA PRO A 290 -6.31 -1.71 18.18
C PRO A 290 -5.16 -2.45 17.48
N VAL A 291 -4.83 -3.64 18.00
CA VAL A 291 -3.85 -4.58 17.44
C VAL A 291 -4.59 -5.69 16.67
N TRP A 292 -3.98 -6.18 15.59
CA TRP A 292 -4.44 -7.36 14.86
C TRP A 292 -4.29 -8.62 15.71
N ASP A 293 -5.40 -9.27 16.04
CA ASP A 293 -5.40 -10.57 16.71
C ASP A 293 -6.66 -11.37 16.36
N PRO A 294 -6.57 -12.44 15.53
CA PRO A 294 -7.72 -13.25 15.15
C PRO A 294 -8.30 -14.07 16.32
N ARG A 295 -7.60 -14.17 17.47
CA ARG A 295 -8.16 -14.78 18.69
C ARG A 295 -9.24 -13.87 19.27
N VAL A 296 -8.95 -12.57 19.38
CA VAL A 296 -9.82 -11.56 19.99
C VAL A 296 -10.82 -10.98 19.00
N ASN A 297 -10.36 -10.52 17.84
CA ASN A 297 -11.15 -9.79 16.85
C ASN A 297 -11.80 -10.76 15.85
N PRO A 298 -13.15 -10.84 15.75
CA PRO A 298 -13.80 -11.74 14.78
C PRO A 298 -13.52 -11.37 13.32
N SER A 299 -13.32 -10.09 13.01
CA SER A 299 -12.96 -9.60 11.67
C SER A 299 -11.64 -10.18 11.17
N ASP A 300 -10.65 -10.26 12.06
CA ASP A 300 -9.27 -10.65 11.73
C ASP A 300 -9.16 -12.12 11.32
N ARG A 301 -10.14 -12.94 11.71
CA ARG A 301 -10.27 -14.36 11.34
C ARG A 301 -10.56 -14.58 9.84
N TYR A 302 -11.09 -13.56 9.15
CA TYR A 302 -11.42 -13.64 7.73
C TYR A 302 -10.27 -13.18 6.80
N HIS A 303 -9.13 -12.73 7.34
CA HIS A 303 -7.98 -12.36 6.53
C HIS A 303 -7.33 -13.59 5.87
N VAL A 304 -7.35 -13.65 4.54
CA VAL A 304 -6.94 -14.86 3.79
C VAL A 304 -5.43 -15.00 3.55
N MET A 305 -4.67 -13.92 3.72
CA MET A 305 -3.22 -13.83 3.46
C MET A 305 -2.50 -12.83 4.41
N PRO A 306 -2.62 -12.94 5.74
CA PRO A 306 -2.16 -11.89 6.67
C PRO A 306 -0.65 -11.72 6.72
N ILE A 307 -0.19 -10.46 6.63
CA ILE A 307 1.22 -10.05 6.80
C ILE A 307 1.23 -8.89 7.79
N ILE A 308 1.90 -9.05 8.92
CA ILE A 308 1.67 -8.20 10.09
C ILE A 308 2.84 -7.25 10.30
N THR A 309 2.54 -5.97 10.51
CA THR A 309 3.55 -4.94 10.78
C THR A 309 4.30 -5.21 12.08
N PRO A 310 5.64 -5.08 12.13
CA PRO A 310 6.41 -5.37 13.35
C PRO A 310 6.18 -4.36 14.47
N ALA A 311 6.08 -3.06 14.15
CA ALA A 311 5.87 -2.01 15.16
C ALA A 311 4.45 -2.07 15.75
N TYR A 312 4.34 -1.79 17.05
CA TYR A 312 3.07 -1.60 17.73
C TYR A 312 2.42 -0.25 17.34
N PRO A 313 1.08 -0.15 17.23
CA PRO A 313 0.13 -1.26 17.24
C PRO A 313 0.23 -2.07 15.94
N GLN A 314 0.39 -3.39 16.06
CA GLN A 314 0.61 -4.27 14.91
C GLN A 314 -0.68 -4.43 14.10
N GLN A 315 -0.60 -4.24 12.78
CA GLN A 315 -1.73 -4.27 11.87
C GLN A 315 -1.47 -5.21 10.69
N ASN A 316 -2.54 -5.78 10.13
CA ASN A 316 -2.44 -6.57 8.92
C ASN A 316 -2.29 -5.65 7.68
N SER A 317 -1.14 -5.67 7.01
CA SER A 317 -0.89 -4.84 5.82
C SER A 317 -1.52 -5.38 4.52
N THR A 318 -2.34 -6.43 4.63
CA THR A 318 -2.99 -7.12 3.49
C THR A 318 -4.49 -7.31 3.67
N TYR A 319 -5.13 -6.52 4.53
CA TYR A 319 -6.58 -6.60 4.80
C TYR A 319 -7.49 -6.45 3.56
N ASN A 320 -6.96 -5.91 2.44
CA ASN A 320 -7.67 -5.82 1.16
C ASN A 320 -7.58 -7.09 0.28
N VAL A 321 -6.77 -8.09 0.65
CA VAL A 321 -6.58 -9.30 -0.17
C VAL A 321 -7.82 -10.20 -0.09
N SER A 322 -8.29 -10.60 -1.26
CA SER A 322 -9.46 -11.45 -1.50
C SER A 322 -9.07 -12.90 -1.82
N VAL A 323 -10.03 -13.82 -1.93
CA VAL A 323 -9.75 -15.22 -2.30
C VAL A 323 -9.16 -15.29 -3.72
N SER A 324 -9.71 -14.53 -4.68
CA SER A 324 -9.24 -14.47 -6.06
C SER A 324 -7.81 -13.91 -6.17
N THR A 325 -7.55 -12.79 -5.51
CA THR A 325 -6.25 -12.11 -5.56
C THR A 325 -5.16 -12.92 -4.86
N ARG A 326 -5.48 -13.58 -3.73
CA ARG A 326 -4.61 -14.60 -3.12
C ARG A 326 -4.29 -15.74 -4.08
N ALA A 327 -5.28 -16.30 -4.76
CA ALA A 327 -5.07 -17.40 -5.71
C ALA A 327 -4.14 -17.01 -6.87
N VAL A 328 -4.32 -15.81 -7.43
CA VAL A 328 -3.43 -15.25 -8.46
C VAL A 328 -2.00 -15.07 -7.95
N MET A 329 -1.81 -14.58 -6.71
CA MET A 329 -0.47 -14.42 -6.13
C MET A 329 0.23 -15.76 -5.89
N VAL A 330 -0.49 -16.78 -5.42
CA VAL A 330 0.07 -18.14 -5.25
C VAL A 330 0.45 -18.77 -6.59
N GLU A 331 -0.36 -18.58 -7.64
CA GLU A 331 -0.03 -19.02 -9.01
C GLU A 331 1.27 -18.35 -9.52
N GLU A 332 1.40 -17.04 -9.35
CA GLU A 332 2.59 -16.30 -9.81
C GLU A 332 3.82 -16.56 -8.92
N PHE A 333 3.66 -16.90 -7.63
CA PHE A 333 4.76 -17.40 -6.78
C PHE A 333 5.27 -18.76 -7.28
N GLN A 334 4.36 -19.67 -7.65
CA GLN A 334 4.74 -20.97 -8.23
C GLN A 334 5.47 -20.80 -9.58
N ARG A 335 4.99 -19.90 -10.47
CA ARG A 335 5.75 -19.51 -11.68
C ARG A 335 7.12 -18.93 -11.33
N GLY A 336 7.21 -18.08 -10.30
CA GLY A 336 8.47 -17.49 -9.84
C GLY A 336 9.47 -18.54 -9.37
N LEU A 337 9.01 -19.57 -8.66
CA LEU A 337 9.84 -20.70 -8.26
C LEU A 337 10.38 -21.44 -9.49
N GLU A 338 9.50 -21.88 -10.39
CA GLU A 338 9.87 -22.60 -11.62
C GLU A 338 10.87 -21.81 -12.49
N VAL A 339 10.67 -20.50 -12.64
CA VAL A 339 11.57 -19.64 -13.42
C VAL A 339 12.93 -19.49 -12.73
N THR A 340 12.97 -19.25 -11.41
CA THR A 340 14.25 -19.08 -10.68
C THR A 340 15.03 -20.39 -10.56
N ASP A 341 14.34 -21.51 -10.38
CA ASP A 341 14.94 -22.85 -10.39
C ASP A 341 15.65 -23.15 -11.71
N GLU A 342 15.03 -22.84 -12.85
CA GLU A 342 15.65 -23.05 -14.16
C GLU A 342 16.75 -22.03 -14.46
N ILE A 343 16.72 -20.82 -13.87
CA ILE A 343 17.82 -19.85 -13.92
C ILE A 343 19.04 -20.37 -13.13
N LEU A 344 18.87 -20.83 -11.89
CA LEU A 344 19.96 -21.36 -11.07
C LEU A 344 20.52 -22.69 -11.59
N LYS A 345 19.76 -23.42 -12.41
CA LYS A 345 20.24 -24.58 -13.20
C LYS A 345 20.94 -24.18 -14.51
N GLY A 346 21.10 -22.89 -14.80
CA GLY A 346 21.78 -22.38 -15.99
C GLY A 346 20.99 -22.49 -17.31
N LYS A 347 19.67 -22.72 -17.25
CA LYS A 347 18.81 -22.96 -18.43
C LYS A 347 17.98 -21.73 -18.86
N SER A 348 18.10 -20.60 -18.16
CA SER A 348 17.37 -19.35 -18.44
C SER A 348 18.06 -18.17 -17.76
N ASP A 349 17.74 -16.96 -18.22
CA ASP A 349 18.24 -15.71 -17.66
C ASP A 349 17.17 -14.98 -16.83
N TRP A 350 17.62 -14.10 -15.93
CA TRP A 350 16.77 -13.31 -15.04
C TRP A 350 15.74 -12.43 -15.76
N SER A 351 15.97 -12.06 -17.02
CA SER A 351 15.00 -11.36 -17.87
C SER A 351 13.65 -12.08 -17.98
N LYS A 352 13.65 -13.43 -17.91
CA LYS A 352 12.45 -14.29 -17.91
C LYS A 352 11.57 -14.10 -16.68
N LEU A 353 12.16 -13.73 -15.54
CA LEU A 353 11.42 -13.42 -14.31
C LEU A 353 10.60 -12.14 -14.47
N PHE A 354 11.18 -11.13 -15.14
CA PHE A 354 10.61 -9.79 -15.36
C PHE A 354 9.77 -9.67 -16.66
N GLU A 355 9.44 -10.80 -17.31
CA GLU A 355 8.45 -10.87 -18.38
C GLU A 355 7.08 -10.35 -17.91
N PRO A 356 6.42 -9.47 -18.70
CA PRO A 356 5.13 -8.92 -18.31
C PRO A 356 4.04 -9.99 -18.31
N LEU A 357 3.00 -9.80 -17.50
CA LEU A 357 1.81 -10.65 -17.55
C LEU A 357 1.07 -10.43 -18.88
N ASN A 358 0.89 -11.49 -19.67
CA ASN A 358 0.06 -11.50 -20.88
C ASN A 358 -1.44 -11.54 -20.51
N PHE A 359 -1.91 -10.56 -19.71
CA PHE A 359 -3.20 -10.55 -19.04
C PHE A 359 -4.37 -10.80 -20.00
N PHE A 360 -4.43 -10.04 -21.09
CA PHE A 360 -5.47 -10.11 -22.13
C PHE A 360 -5.49 -11.41 -22.95
N GLN A 361 -4.47 -12.28 -22.78
CA GLN A 361 -4.44 -13.61 -23.37
C GLN A 361 -4.72 -14.72 -22.33
N LYS A 362 -4.50 -14.48 -21.03
CA LYS A 362 -4.65 -15.47 -19.95
C LYS A 362 -6.09 -15.93 -19.76
N TYR A 363 -7.07 -15.03 -19.78
CA TYR A 363 -8.48 -15.36 -19.53
C TYR A 363 -9.30 -15.49 -20.82
N LYS A 364 -10.35 -16.34 -20.80
CA LYS A 364 -11.32 -16.47 -21.89
C LYS A 364 -12.40 -15.37 -21.85
N HIS A 365 -12.68 -14.82 -20.67
CA HIS A 365 -13.79 -13.94 -20.34
C HIS A 365 -13.28 -12.77 -19.51
N TYR A 366 -13.85 -11.57 -19.71
CA TYR A 366 -13.51 -10.37 -18.96
C TYR A 366 -14.75 -9.55 -18.66
N ILE A 367 -14.67 -8.70 -17.63
CA ILE A 367 -15.48 -7.50 -17.49
C ILE A 367 -14.57 -6.31 -17.78
N VAL A 368 -15.01 -5.43 -18.68
CA VAL A 368 -14.48 -4.07 -18.83
C VAL A 368 -15.30 -3.18 -17.90
N LEU A 369 -14.62 -2.47 -17.00
CA LEU A 369 -15.22 -1.45 -16.17
C LEU A 369 -14.79 -0.08 -16.72
N THR A 370 -15.72 0.76 -17.11
CA THR A 370 -15.48 2.08 -17.69
C THR A 370 -16.00 3.15 -16.74
N ALA A 371 -15.19 4.16 -16.42
CA ALA A 371 -15.60 5.37 -15.72
C ALA A 371 -15.34 6.60 -16.59
N SER A 372 -16.25 7.56 -16.58
CA SER A 372 -16.14 8.80 -17.38
C SER A 372 -16.62 10.03 -16.63
N ALA A 373 -16.11 11.20 -17.01
CA ALA A 373 -16.62 12.52 -16.61
C ALA A 373 -16.43 13.55 -17.76
N PHE A 374 -16.99 14.76 -17.61
CA PHE A 374 -16.90 15.81 -18.63
C PHE A 374 -15.66 16.73 -18.51
N THR A 375 -15.07 16.87 -17.33
CA THR A 375 -13.86 17.68 -17.10
C THR A 375 -12.76 16.82 -16.47
N GLU A 376 -11.50 17.23 -16.62
CA GLU A 376 -10.33 16.52 -16.10
C GLU A 376 -10.33 16.46 -14.57
N GLU A 377 -10.64 17.57 -13.90
CA GLU A 377 -10.74 17.64 -12.42
C GLU A 377 -11.83 16.69 -11.87
N HIS A 378 -13.01 16.67 -12.50
CA HIS A 378 -14.07 15.74 -12.15
C HIS A 378 -13.65 14.30 -12.44
N HIS A 379 -12.97 14.05 -13.57
CA HIS A 379 -12.47 12.73 -13.92
C HIS A 379 -11.45 12.20 -12.90
N LEU A 380 -10.45 13.00 -12.52
CA LEU A 380 -9.42 12.64 -11.55
C LEU A 380 -10.01 12.24 -10.19
N ASN A 381 -10.92 13.05 -9.66
CA ASN A 381 -11.63 12.76 -8.41
C ASN A 381 -12.55 11.53 -8.52
N TRP A 382 -13.21 11.36 -9.67
CA TRP A 382 -14.11 10.23 -9.93
C TRP A 382 -13.33 8.91 -10.04
N ILE A 383 -12.24 8.85 -10.82
CA ILE A 383 -11.45 7.63 -10.97
C ILE A 383 -10.79 7.21 -9.66
N GLY A 384 -10.28 8.15 -8.85
CA GLY A 384 -9.73 7.85 -7.53
C GLY A 384 -10.75 7.18 -6.61
N LEU A 385 -11.99 7.66 -6.61
CA LEU A 385 -13.09 7.00 -5.89
C LEU A 385 -13.39 5.61 -6.49
N VAL A 386 -13.52 5.48 -7.81
CA VAL A 386 -13.81 4.20 -8.48
C VAL A 386 -12.74 3.15 -8.18
N GLU A 387 -11.47 3.46 -8.38
CA GLU A 387 -10.34 2.56 -8.06
C GLU A 387 -10.35 2.11 -6.61
N SER A 388 -10.64 3.04 -5.67
CA SER A 388 -10.76 2.73 -4.25
C SER A 388 -11.87 1.70 -3.92
N LYS A 389 -12.76 1.39 -4.87
CA LYS A 389 -13.85 0.42 -4.74
C LYS A 389 -13.72 -0.81 -5.64
N ILE A 390 -12.81 -0.91 -6.62
CA ILE A 390 -12.80 -2.06 -7.56
C ILE A 390 -12.63 -3.42 -6.85
N ARG A 391 -11.91 -3.48 -5.73
CA ARG A 391 -11.85 -4.70 -4.90
C ARG A 391 -13.20 -5.15 -4.33
N VAL A 392 -14.19 -4.26 -4.20
CA VAL A 392 -15.59 -4.59 -3.84
C VAL A 392 -16.28 -5.31 -5.00
N LEU A 393 -16.01 -4.92 -6.26
CA LEU A 393 -16.49 -5.66 -7.43
C LEU A 393 -15.84 -7.05 -7.49
N VAL A 394 -14.53 -7.17 -7.24
CA VAL A 394 -13.85 -8.48 -7.12
C VAL A 394 -14.51 -9.34 -6.02
N GLY A 395 -14.74 -8.77 -4.84
CA GLY A 395 -15.43 -9.43 -3.72
C GLY A 395 -16.88 -9.85 -4.04
N ASN A 396 -17.61 -9.05 -4.83
CA ASN A 396 -18.96 -9.39 -5.29
C ASN A 396 -18.95 -10.49 -6.36
N LEU A 397 -17.92 -10.55 -7.21
CA LEU A 397 -17.77 -11.57 -8.24
C LEU A 397 -17.28 -12.90 -7.67
N GLU A 398 -16.35 -12.92 -6.71
CA GLU A 398 -15.86 -14.19 -6.13
C GLU A 398 -16.83 -14.86 -5.16
N ARG A 399 -17.89 -14.15 -4.72
CA ARG A 399 -19.07 -14.73 -4.04
C ARG A 399 -20.07 -15.37 -5.00
N ASN A 400 -19.93 -15.18 -6.33
CA ASN A 400 -20.81 -15.83 -7.30
C ASN A 400 -20.45 -17.32 -7.42
N GLU A 401 -21.43 -18.21 -7.24
CA GLU A 401 -21.20 -19.66 -7.19
C GLU A 401 -20.55 -20.25 -8.45
N PHE A 402 -20.66 -19.58 -9.60
CA PHE A 402 -20.06 -20.04 -10.86
C PHE A 402 -18.65 -19.49 -11.11
N ILE A 403 -18.16 -18.53 -10.33
CA ILE A 403 -16.82 -17.94 -10.48
C ILE A 403 -15.82 -18.65 -9.55
N THR A 404 -14.60 -18.82 -10.05
CA THR A 404 -13.45 -19.34 -9.30
C THR A 404 -12.44 -18.23 -8.98
N ILE A 405 -12.21 -17.33 -9.95
CA ILE A 405 -11.26 -16.20 -9.84
C ILE A 405 -11.84 -15.00 -10.60
N ALA A 406 -11.86 -13.84 -9.93
CA ALA A 406 -11.94 -12.52 -10.58
C ALA A 406 -10.61 -11.77 -10.39
N HIS A 407 -9.83 -11.61 -11.47
CA HIS A 407 -8.52 -10.97 -11.44
C HIS A 407 -8.57 -9.59 -12.10
N VAL A 408 -8.53 -8.52 -11.29
CA VAL A 408 -8.37 -7.14 -11.77
C VAL A 408 -6.93 -6.86 -12.24
N GLN A 409 -6.76 -6.36 -13.46
CA GLN A 409 -5.48 -5.76 -13.88
C GLN A 409 -5.31 -4.42 -13.14
N PRO A 410 -4.25 -4.21 -12.32
CA PRO A 410 -4.15 -2.99 -11.51
C PRO A 410 -3.91 -1.69 -12.28
N GLN A 411 -3.51 -1.78 -13.54
CA GLN A 411 -3.31 -0.63 -14.43
C GLN A 411 -4.61 -0.25 -15.13
N SER A 412 -4.96 1.04 -15.08
CA SER A 412 -6.02 1.65 -15.88
C SER A 412 -5.56 1.92 -17.33
N PHE A 413 -6.52 2.02 -18.24
CA PHE A 413 -6.31 2.32 -19.66
C PHE A 413 -7.21 3.50 -20.08
N PRO A 414 -6.75 4.40 -20.97
CA PRO A 414 -7.61 5.45 -21.52
C PRO A 414 -8.74 4.85 -22.36
N GLY A 415 -9.91 5.50 -22.36
CA GLY A 415 -11.02 5.11 -23.24
C GLY A 415 -10.67 5.23 -24.73
N ASN A 416 -11.25 4.37 -25.56
CA ASN A 416 -11.15 4.48 -27.01
C ASN A 416 -11.95 5.71 -27.48
N GLU A 417 -11.27 6.76 -27.93
CA GLU A 417 -11.86 8.03 -28.40
C GLU A 417 -13.04 7.82 -29.36
N VAL A 418 -12.96 6.83 -30.27
CA VAL A 418 -14.00 6.56 -31.27
C VAL A 418 -15.30 6.09 -30.63
N LEU A 419 -15.23 5.33 -29.52
CA LEU A 419 -16.40 4.84 -28.78
C LEU A 419 -16.97 5.89 -27.82
N TYR A 420 -16.15 6.85 -27.38
CA TYR A 420 -16.46 7.73 -26.26
C TYR A 420 -16.47 9.24 -26.59
N LYS A 421 -16.60 9.63 -27.87
CA LYS A 421 -16.64 11.05 -28.32
C LYS A 421 -17.64 11.97 -27.59
N GLN A 422 -18.64 11.43 -26.90
CA GLN A 422 -19.65 12.16 -26.13
C GLN A 422 -19.37 12.18 -24.60
N SER A 423 -18.26 11.59 -24.14
CA SER A 423 -17.89 11.43 -22.73
C SER A 423 -16.44 11.88 -22.57
N GLY A 424 -16.22 13.17 -22.31
CA GLY A 424 -14.94 13.86 -22.51
C GLY A 424 -13.69 13.11 -22.01
N TYR A 425 -13.68 12.68 -20.74
CA TYR A 425 -12.56 11.98 -20.12
C TYR A 425 -13.01 10.59 -19.68
N VAL A 426 -12.25 9.54 -20.04
CA VAL A 426 -12.61 8.13 -19.81
C VAL A 426 -11.42 7.28 -19.38
N SER A 427 -11.63 6.47 -18.35
CA SER A 427 -10.70 5.41 -17.92
C SER A 427 -11.39 4.04 -17.90
N MET A 428 -10.63 2.98 -18.17
CA MET A 428 -11.09 1.60 -18.21
C MET A 428 -10.17 0.68 -17.39
N TRP A 429 -10.78 -0.26 -16.66
CA TRP A 429 -10.10 -1.36 -15.96
C TRP A 429 -10.65 -2.69 -16.48
N PHE A 430 -9.82 -3.74 -16.41
CA PHE A 430 -10.17 -5.05 -16.94
C PHE A 430 -10.09 -6.11 -15.84
N LEU A 431 -11.18 -6.86 -15.65
CA LEU A 431 -11.26 -7.98 -14.70
C LEU A 431 -11.37 -9.27 -15.50
N GLY A 432 -10.30 -10.09 -15.48
CA GLY A 432 -10.29 -11.42 -16.10
C GLY A 432 -11.04 -12.43 -15.23
N LEU A 433 -11.92 -13.23 -15.83
CA LEU A 433 -12.76 -14.20 -15.13
C LEU A 433 -12.36 -15.64 -15.44
N VAL A 434 -12.31 -16.46 -14.39
CA VAL A 434 -12.30 -17.92 -14.46
C VAL A 434 -13.61 -18.42 -13.87
N PHE A 435 -14.42 -19.11 -14.66
CA PHE A 435 -15.60 -19.83 -14.17
C PHE A 435 -15.20 -21.23 -13.68
N LYS A 436 -15.97 -21.80 -12.75
CA LYS A 436 -15.86 -23.21 -12.36
C LYS A 436 -16.16 -24.09 -13.57
N LYS A 437 -15.48 -25.24 -13.65
CA LYS A 437 -15.84 -26.27 -14.64
C LYS A 437 -17.19 -26.86 -14.20
N ALA A 438 -18.19 -26.84 -15.08
CA ALA A 438 -19.38 -27.66 -14.88
C ALA A 438 -18.99 -29.13 -15.05
N GLU A 439 -19.45 -29.99 -14.14
CA GLU A 439 -19.19 -31.44 -14.19
C GLU A 439 -20.14 -32.17 -15.15
N SER A 440 -21.16 -31.47 -15.65
CA SER A 440 -22.13 -31.95 -16.64
C SER A 440 -22.18 -31.00 -17.85
N ALA A 441 -22.55 -31.54 -19.02
CA ALA A 441 -22.66 -30.79 -20.28
C ALA A 441 -23.94 -29.92 -20.37
N VAL A 442 -24.41 -29.39 -19.23
CA VAL A 442 -25.61 -28.56 -19.12
C VAL A 442 -25.24 -27.08 -19.31
N LYS A 443 -25.89 -26.42 -20.28
CA LYS A 443 -25.71 -24.99 -20.54
C LYS A 443 -26.00 -24.18 -19.28
N THR A 444 -24.96 -23.62 -18.68
CA THR A 444 -25.05 -22.96 -17.38
C THR A 444 -25.31 -21.47 -17.59
N ASN A 445 -26.47 -20.98 -17.13
CA ASN A 445 -26.82 -19.57 -17.21
C ASN A 445 -26.35 -18.83 -15.95
N VAL A 446 -25.30 -18.03 -16.09
CA VAL A 446 -24.70 -17.22 -15.02
C VAL A 446 -25.19 -15.79 -15.13
N ASP A 447 -25.87 -15.28 -14.09
CA ASP A 447 -26.23 -13.87 -13.97
C ASP A 447 -25.21 -13.14 -13.08
N LEU A 448 -24.58 -12.10 -13.64
CA LEU A 448 -23.64 -11.22 -12.92
C LEU A 448 -24.26 -9.85 -12.57
N THR A 449 -25.50 -9.58 -13.02
CA THR A 449 -26.18 -8.29 -12.89
C THR A 449 -26.23 -7.81 -11.44
N HIS A 450 -26.59 -8.68 -10.50
CA HIS A 450 -26.74 -8.30 -9.09
C HIS A 450 -25.40 -7.86 -8.45
N GLY A 451 -24.33 -8.64 -8.64
CA GLY A 451 -23.01 -8.31 -8.08
C GLY A 451 -22.41 -7.03 -8.66
N ILE A 452 -22.69 -6.77 -9.94
CA ILE A 452 -22.28 -5.55 -10.66
C ILE A 452 -23.11 -4.35 -10.22
N GLN A 453 -24.45 -4.47 -10.17
CA GLN A 453 -25.35 -3.39 -9.73
C GLN A 453 -25.07 -2.99 -8.28
N SER A 454 -24.90 -3.96 -7.37
CA SER A 454 -24.52 -3.73 -5.96
C SER A 454 -23.21 -2.94 -5.81
N PHE A 455 -22.24 -3.18 -6.71
CA PHE A 455 -21.01 -2.39 -6.76
C PHE A 455 -21.27 -0.97 -7.28
N THR A 456 -21.97 -0.83 -8.41
CA THR A 456 -22.35 0.47 -9.01
C THR A 456 -23.10 1.36 -8.02
N ASP A 457 -24.11 0.80 -7.34
CA ASP A 457 -24.91 1.51 -6.32
C ASP A 457 -24.06 1.92 -5.11
N THR A 458 -23.07 1.09 -4.74
CA THR A 458 -22.12 1.41 -3.66
C THR A 458 -21.17 2.56 -4.06
N VAL A 459 -20.70 2.61 -5.30
CA VAL A 459 -19.89 3.72 -5.82
C VAL A 459 -20.69 5.02 -5.82
N TYR A 460 -21.86 5.06 -6.45
CA TYR A 460 -22.69 6.28 -6.49
C TYR A 460 -23.11 6.74 -5.09
N ARG A 461 -23.56 5.82 -4.21
CA ARG A 461 -23.93 6.16 -2.82
C ARG A 461 -22.77 6.81 -2.06
N GLN A 462 -21.55 6.31 -2.20
CA GLN A 462 -20.39 6.93 -1.56
C GLN A 462 -19.98 8.26 -2.22
N ALA A 463 -20.15 8.40 -3.53
CA ALA A 463 -19.90 9.66 -4.24
C ALA A 463 -20.85 10.78 -3.80
N SER A 464 -22.13 10.45 -3.59
CA SER A 464 -23.13 11.36 -3.01
C SER A 464 -22.82 11.69 -1.56
N ALA A 465 -22.46 10.70 -0.73
CA ALA A 465 -22.12 10.92 0.68
C ALA A 465 -20.87 11.79 0.90
N LEU A 466 -19.99 11.88 -0.11
CA LEU A 466 -18.81 12.75 -0.12
C LEU A 466 -19.02 14.07 -0.90
N ASN A 467 -20.21 14.32 -1.45
CA ASN A 467 -20.53 15.47 -2.34
C ASN A 467 -19.65 15.58 -3.61
N ILE A 468 -18.93 14.51 -3.95
CA ILE A 468 -18.05 14.42 -5.13
C ILE A 468 -18.87 14.27 -6.41
N LEU A 469 -20.04 13.61 -6.37
CA LEU A 469 -20.82 13.28 -7.55
C LEU A 469 -21.33 14.54 -8.30
N LYS A 470 -20.80 14.77 -9.51
CA LYS A 470 -21.21 15.85 -10.43
C LYS A 470 -21.90 15.29 -11.67
N GLU A 471 -22.54 16.16 -12.44
CA GLU A 471 -23.10 15.79 -13.75
C GLU A 471 -22.00 15.28 -14.71
N GLY A 472 -22.36 14.32 -15.57
CA GLY A 472 -21.43 13.65 -16.48
C GLY A 472 -20.62 12.51 -15.85
N MET A 473 -20.47 12.47 -14.52
CA MET A 473 -19.83 11.32 -13.84
C MET A 473 -20.66 10.05 -14.03
N LYS A 474 -20.07 9.05 -14.68
CA LYS A 474 -20.70 7.75 -14.97
C LYS A 474 -19.74 6.61 -14.73
N ILE A 475 -20.30 5.47 -14.35
CA ILE A 475 -19.61 4.17 -14.32
C ILE A 475 -20.50 3.12 -15.00
N GLU A 476 -19.91 2.35 -15.93
CA GLU A 476 -20.54 1.24 -16.63
C GLU A 476 -19.65 0.00 -16.57
N ALA A 477 -20.25 -1.19 -16.42
CA ALA A 477 -19.54 -2.46 -16.54
C ALA A 477 -20.09 -3.25 -17.73
N THR A 478 -19.20 -3.84 -18.54
CA THR A 478 -19.55 -4.59 -19.75
C THR A 478 -18.79 -5.91 -19.79
N TYR A 479 -19.51 -7.03 -19.89
CA TYR A 479 -18.89 -8.34 -20.13
C TYR A 479 -18.42 -8.49 -21.58
N VAL A 480 -17.24 -9.08 -21.79
CA VAL A 480 -16.68 -9.39 -23.11
C VAL A 480 -15.97 -10.75 -23.12
N LYS A 481 -16.06 -11.46 -24.25
CA LYS A 481 -15.19 -12.64 -24.52
C LYS A 481 -13.82 -12.14 -25.01
N ARG A 482 -12.74 -12.89 -24.78
CA ARG A 482 -11.37 -12.52 -25.21
C ARG A 482 -11.27 -12.03 -26.66
N LYS A 483 -12.03 -12.65 -27.58
CA LYS A 483 -12.07 -12.26 -29.00
C LYS A 483 -12.53 -10.80 -29.23
N GLN A 484 -13.30 -10.22 -28.33
CA GLN A 484 -13.90 -8.88 -28.45
C GLN A 484 -13.08 -7.75 -27.81
N LEU A 485 -11.95 -8.06 -27.14
CA LEU A 485 -11.10 -7.02 -26.51
C LEU A 485 -10.54 -5.99 -27.52
N HIS A 486 -10.47 -6.35 -28.80
CA HIS A 486 -9.96 -5.47 -29.87
C HIS A 486 -10.83 -4.25 -30.19
N TYR A 487 -12.06 -4.17 -29.65
CA TYR A 487 -12.87 -2.94 -29.70
C TYR A 487 -12.45 -1.92 -28.62
N PHE A 488 -11.88 -2.40 -27.51
CA PHE A 488 -11.55 -1.60 -26.32
C PHE A 488 -10.06 -1.24 -26.22
N LEU A 489 -9.17 -2.05 -26.82
CA LEU A 489 -7.72 -1.92 -26.66
C LEU A 489 -7.01 -1.90 -28.02
N PRO A 490 -5.99 -1.03 -28.21
CA PRO A 490 -5.17 -1.01 -29.42
C PRO A 490 -4.54 -2.37 -29.73
N ALA A 491 -4.31 -2.64 -31.01
CA ALA A 491 -3.73 -3.92 -31.47
C ALA A 491 -2.37 -4.22 -30.79
N GLY A 492 -1.53 -3.21 -30.55
CA GLY A 492 -0.26 -3.37 -29.85
C GLY A 492 -0.38 -3.89 -28.42
N THR A 493 -1.47 -3.56 -27.72
CA THR A 493 -1.76 -4.01 -26.34
C THR A 493 -2.26 -5.47 -26.30
N LEU A 494 -2.71 -6.01 -27.44
CA LEU A 494 -3.33 -7.34 -27.56
C LEU A 494 -2.45 -8.37 -28.28
N GLN A 495 -1.50 -7.93 -29.09
CA GLN A 495 -0.68 -8.80 -29.93
C GLN A 495 0.51 -9.44 -29.19
N LYS A 496 1.05 -10.50 -29.80
CA LYS A 496 2.02 -11.41 -29.21
C LYS A 496 3.44 -10.89 -29.46
N ARG A 497 4.27 -10.82 -28.42
CA ARG A 497 5.73 -11.03 -28.59
C ARG A 497 5.99 -12.49 -28.98
N LYS A 498 5.75 -12.83 -30.26
CA LYS A 498 6.57 -13.86 -30.93
C LYS A 498 8.03 -13.40 -30.83
N LYS A 499 8.98 -14.33 -30.70
CA LYS A 499 10.41 -14.01 -30.60
C LYS A 499 10.82 -13.01 -31.70
N GLN A 500 11.16 -11.78 -31.32
CA GLN A 500 12.15 -11.03 -32.09
C GLN A 500 13.43 -11.86 -31.99
N ARG A 501 13.88 -12.43 -33.13
CA ARG A 501 15.32 -12.68 -33.29
C ARG A 501 15.98 -11.31 -33.22
N VAL A 502 17.09 -11.21 -32.51
CA VAL A 502 17.96 -10.05 -32.66
C VAL A 502 18.45 -10.06 -34.10
N SER A 503 18.13 -9.00 -34.84
CA SER A 503 18.80 -8.64 -36.09
C SER A 503 19.84 -7.58 -35.74
N ASP A 504 21.06 -7.78 -36.19
CA ASP A 504 22.24 -7.11 -35.64
C ASP A 504 22.24 -5.59 -35.87
N ILE A 505 22.81 -4.86 -34.91
CA ILE A 505 23.06 -3.43 -35.04
C ILE A 505 24.39 -3.26 -35.78
N SER A 506 24.33 -3.30 -37.12
CA SER A 506 25.44 -2.91 -37.99
C SER A 506 25.14 -1.58 -38.68
N GLN A 507 25.91 -0.56 -38.29
CA GLN A 507 26.25 0.66 -39.01
C GLN A 507 25.59 0.89 -40.39
N ASN A 508 24.89 2.03 -40.53
CA ASN A 508 25.48 3.14 -41.30
C ASN A 508 24.72 4.47 -41.11
N ASN A 509 25.40 5.56 -41.49
CA ASN A 509 24.91 6.94 -41.39
C ASN A 509 24.94 7.61 -42.79
N SER A 510 24.30 8.77 -42.94
CA SER A 510 24.17 9.59 -44.18
C SER A 510 23.29 8.99 -45.29
N GLY A 511 22.82 9.81 -46.26
CA GLY A 511 22.45 9.23 -47.56
C GLY A 511 21.45 9.87 -48.53
N LEU A 512 20.76 10.98 -48.25
CA LEU A 512 19.97 11.75 -49.24
C LEU A 512 18.82 11.06 -50.01
N GLN A 513 18.08 11.86 -50.79
CA GLN A 513 16.80 11.54 -51.45
C GLN A 513 16.96 10.81 -52.80
N CYS A 514 15.96 10.00 -53.19
CA CYS A 514 15.41 10.09 -54.54
C CYS A 514 13.93 9.63 -54.61
N LYS A 515 13.21 10.03 -55.67
CA LYS A 515 11.80 9.65 -55.95
C LYS A 515 11.72 8.73 -57.17
N ARG A 516 10.87 7.69 -57.09
CA ARG A 516 9.97 7.11 -58.14
C ARG A 516 9.40 5.78 -57.59
N SER A 517 8.10 5.49 -57.65
CA SER A 517 7.31 4.96 -58.79
C SER A 517 7.94 3.71 -59.44
N SER A 518 7.22 2.63 -59.73
CA SER A 518 5.78 2.30 -59.56
C SER A 518 5.53 0.87 -60.07
N LEU A 519 4.45 0.22 -59.62
CA LEU A 519 3.99 -1.13 -60.06
C LEU A 519 4.98 -2.26 -59.69
N GLY A 520 4.57 -3.53 -59.64
CA GLY A 520 3.22 -4.11 -59.71
C GLY A 520 3.30 -5.62 -59.96
N GLU A 521 2.32 -6.38 -59.45
CA GLU A 521 2.10 -7.81 -59.76
C GLU A 521 3.26 -8.78 -59.40
N SER A 522 3.12 -10.11 -59.53
CA SER A 522 2.06 -10.99 -59.00
C SER A 522 2.58 -12.44 -58.90
N CYS A 523 1.84 -13.32 -58.20
CA CYS A 523 2.00 -14.78 -58.17
C CYS A 523 3.31 -15.36 -57.56
N SER A 524 3.34 -16.40 -56.72
CA SER A 524 2.56 -17.65 -56.55
C SER A 524 3.10 -18.86 -57.32
N ASP A 525 4.12 -19.51 -56.77
CA ASP A 525 4.23 -20.98 -56.53
C ASP A 525 5.56 -21.26 -55.78
N GLY A 526 5.89 -22.44 -55.26
CA GLY A 526 5.24 -23.76 -55.27
C GLY A 526 6.31 -24.87 -55.07
N SER A 527 5.93 -26.10 -54.71
CA SER A 527 6.85 -27.25 -54.44
C SER A 527 7.70 -27.10 -53.14
N LYS A 528 7.89 -28.08 -52.23
CA LYS A 528 8.16 -29.54 -52.28
C LYS A 528 9.57 -29.86 -52.79
N ASP A 529 10.35 -30.80 -52.22
CA ASP A 529 10.14 -31.69 -51.06
C ASP A 529 11.48 -32.32 -50.57
N THR A 530 11.42 -33.16 -49.52
CA THR A 530 12.33 -34.29 -49.22
C THR A 530 13.84 -34.12 -48.87
N ASP A 531 14.11 -34.24 -47.56
CA ASP A 531 14.77 -35.41 -46.90
C ASP A 531 16.29 -35.72 -46.94
N SER A 532 16.68 -36.53 -45.93
CA SER A 532 17.98 -37.19 -45.66
C SER A 532 19.17 -36.30 -45.19
N ARG A 533 20.21 -36.80 -44.49
CA ARG A 533 20.38 -37.63 -43.27
C ARG A 533 21.89 -38.01 -43.16
N ILE A 534 22.64 -37.34 -42.27
CA ILE A 534 23.61 -37.85 -41.24
C ILE A 534 24.44 -39.13 -41.56
N PRO A 535 25.76 -39.30 -41.20
CA PRO A 535 26.76 -38.50 -40.42
C PRO A 535 28.07 -38.22 -41.25
N SER A 536 29.27 -37.76 -40.79
CA SER A 536 30.17 -38.26 -39.71
C SER A 536 31.42 -37.38 -39.46
N ASN A 537 32.16 -37.72 -38.39
CA ASN A 537 33.52 -37.32 -37.96
C ASN A 537 34.57 -37.17 -39.11
N SER A 538 35.72 -36.49 -39.00
CA SER A 538 36.64 -36.41 -37.85
C SER A 538 37.77 -35.35 -37.97
N SER A 539 38.35 -34.97 -36.81
CA SER A 539 39.74 -34.53 -36.52
C SER A 539 40.71 -33.99 -37.59
N SER A 540 41.48 -32.94 -37.21
CA SER A 540 42.96 -33.01 -37.13
C SER A 540 43.55 -31.87 -36.26
N LEU A 541 44.77 -32.06 -35.72
CA LEU A 541 45.50 -31.06 -34.93
C LEU A 541 46.67 -30.45 -35.71
N ASN A 542 47.03 -29.21 -35.38
CA ASN A 542 48.37 -28.59 -35.45
C ASN A 542 48.32 -27.19 -34.78
N LYS A 543 49.38 -26.59 -34.25
CA LYS A 543 50.61 -27.12 -33.63
C LYS A 543 51.22 -26.00 -32.77
N ILE A 544 51.77 -26.36 -31.62
CA ILE A 544 52.46 -25.52 -30.61
C ILE A 544 53.46 -24.50 -31.20
N SER A 545 53.45 -23.28 -30.65
CA SER A 545 54.68 -22.56 -30.26
C SER A 545 54.49 -21.95 -28.86
N LYS A 546 55.58 -21.59 -28.19
CA LYS A 546 55.63 -21.26 -26.75
C LYS A 546 56.69 -20.16 -26.50
N LEU A 547 56.79 -19.74 -25.24
CA LEU A 547 57.78 -18.81 -24.63
C LEU A 547 57.54 -17.30 -24.82
N ASP A 548 57.90 -16.43 -23.86
CA ASP A 548 57.88 -16.50 -22.37
C ASP A 548 58.44 -15.17 -21.78
N ILE A 549 58.15 -14.85 -20.51
CA ILE A 549 58.95 -13.94 -19.61
C ILE A 549 58.99 -12.44 -20.04
N SER A 550 59.07 -11.39 -19.19
CA SER A 550 59.12 -11.21 -17.71
C SER A 550 58.37 -9.94 -17.25
N ALA A 551 58.06 -9.86 -15.96
CA ALA A 551 57.51 -8.69 -15.27
C ALA A 551 58.51 -7.54 -15.04
N ALA A 552 57.98 -6.35 -14.71
CA ALA A 552 58.58 -5.38 -13.80
C ALA A 552 57.51 -4.43 -13.21
N GLU A 553 57.64 -4.06 -11.94
CA GLU A 553 56.84 -3.04 -11.25
C GLU A 553 57.56 -1.68 -11.27
N THR A 554 56.86 -0.56 -11.02
CA THR A 554 57.38 0.64 -10.33
C THR A 554 56.22 1.59 -10.00
N GLU A 555 56.20 2.12 -8.77
CA GLU A 555 55.23 3.11 -8.29
C GLU A 555 55.59 4.55 -8.73
N ARG A 556 54.60 5.47 -8.71
CA ARG A 556 54.85 6.84 -8.21
C ARG A 556 53.58 7.60 -7.84
N ASN A 557 53.61 8.22 -6.66
CA ASN A 557 52.64 9.23 -6.24
C ASN A 557 53.00 10.61 -6.80
N VAL A 558 51.99 11.46 -7.03
CA VAL A 558 52.10 12.94 -7.02
C VAL A 558 50.84 13.48 -6.33
N GLU A 559 51.00 14.55 -5.56
CA GLU A 559 49.99 15.16 -4.69
C GLU A 559 49.74 16.63 -5.08
N CYS A 560 48.73 17.27 -4.47
CA CYS A 560 48.43 18.71 -4.54
C CYS A 560 47.88 19.23 -5.90
N GLN A 561 47.22 20.39 -5.99
CA GLN A 561 46.95 21.41 -4.97
C GLN A 561 45.59 22.13 -5.18
N SER A 562 45.12 22.80 -4.13
CA SER A 562 43.94 23.67 -4.12
C SER A 562 44.21 25.08 -4.65
N CYS A 563 43.22 25.72 -5.28
CA CYS A 563 43.17 27.18 -5.46
C CYS A 563 41.81 27.74 -5.03
N SER A 564 41.82 28.71 -4.13
CA SER A 564 40.67 29.54 -3.74
C SER A 564 40.74 30.91 -4.43
N GLY A 565 39.61 31.47 -4.84
CA GLY A 565 39.55 32.83 -5.38
C GLY A 565 38.15 33.42 -5.28
N ALA A 566 38.03 34.55 -4.59
CA ALA A 566 36.81 35.36 -4.54
C ALA A 566 37.04 36.67 -5.31
N ASN A 567 35.98 37.19 -5.93
CA ASN A 567 35.84 38.62 -6.24
C ASN A 567 34.38 38.95 -6.54
N SER A 568 33.98 40.18 -6.22
CA SER A 568 32.68 40.77 -6.51
C SER A 568 32.79 41.84 -7.61
N VAL A 569 31.65 42.29 -8.17
CA VAL A 569 31.29 43.70 -8.49
C VAL A 569 30.27 43.83 -9.65
N ALA A 570 29.29 44.73 -9.44
CA ALA A 570 28.43 45.45 -10.40
C ALA A 570 27.28 44.76 -11.18
N GLU A 571 26.16 45.50 -11.27
CA GLU A 571 25.07 45.36 -12.26
C GLU A 571 25.45 45.99 -13.63
N PRO A 572 24.58 45.85 -14.65
CA PRO A 572 23.93 47.06 -15.16
C PRO A 572 22.41 46.91 -15.41
N SER A 573 21.73 48.02 -15.78
CA SER A 573 20.30 48.22 -15.53
C SER A 573 19.40 48.48 -16.76
N THR A 574 18.10 48.18 -16.59
CA THR A 574 16.89 48.73 -17.28
C THR A 574 16.65 48.53 -18.79
N SER A 575 15.44 48.04 -19.14
CA SER A 575 14.65 48.60 -20.27
C SER A 575 13.13 48.49 -20.00
N LYS A 576 12.36 49.49 -20.47
CA LYS A 576 11.03 49.93 -19.97
C LYS A 576 9.79 49.24 -20.60
N GLY A 577 8.65 49.27 -19.88
CA GLY A 577 7.28 49.34 -20.43
C GLY A 577 6.33 48.21 -19.98
N LEU A 578 5.01 48.40 -19.81
CA LEU A 578 4.17 49.63 -19.76
C LEU A 578 2.88 49.33 -18.93
N CYS A 579 2.03 50.32 -18.60
CA CYS A 579 1.00 50.19 -17.54
C CYS A 579 -0.47 50.00 -18.03
N ILE A 580 -1.29 49.30 -17.22
CA ILE A 580 -2.64 49.66 -16.66
C ILE A 580 -3.73 50.20 -17.64
N PRO A 581 -5.01 49.71 -17.63
CA PRO A 581 -5.87 49.66 -16.43
C PRO A 581 -6.85 48.47 -16.23
N VAL A 582 -7.53 48.53 -15.06
CA VAL A 582 -8.65 47.70 -14.58
C VAL A 582 -10.01 48.29 -15.00
N THR A 583 -11.04 47.45 -15.13
CA THR A 583 -12.46 47.88 -15.04
C THR A 583 -13.37 46.80 -14.44
N ASP A 584 -14.04 47.14 -13.33
CA ASP A 584 -15.28 46.49 -12.87
C ASP A 584 -16.48 46.90 -13.74
N PRO A 585 -17.63 46.20 -13.59
CA PRO A 585 -18.86 46.93 -13.30
C PRO A 585 -19.69 46.34 -12.14
N LYS A 586 -20.46 47.20 -11.48
CA LYS A 586 -21.25 46.90 -10.27
C LYS A 586 -22.61 47.62 -10.32
N MET A 587 -23.71 46.94 -9.96
CA MET A 587 -25.05 47.41 -9.49
C MET A 587 -26.09 46.28 -9.72
N GLU A 588 -27.32 46.26 -9.20
CA GLU A 588 -27.94 46.47 -7.86
C GLU A 588 -29.48 46.52 -8.06
N ALA A 589 -30.25 45.56 -7.50
CA ALA A 589 -31.71 45.54 -7.26
C ALA A 589 -32.15 44.15 -6.69
N THR A 590 -33.07 43.89 -5.73
CA THR A 590 -33.74 44.64 -4.62
C THR A 590 -35.30 44.66 -4.68
N VAL A 591 -35.94 44.56 -3.49
CA VAL A 591 -37.41 44.67 -3.16
C VAL A 591 -38.35 43.44 -3.39
N ALA A 592 -38.30 42.51 -2.43
CA ALA A 592 -39.38 42.15 -1.46
C ALA A 592 -40.76 41.48 -1.80
N LEU A 593 -41.14 40.55 -0.87
CA LEU A 593 -42.44 40.34 -0.18
C LEU A 593 -43.56 39.38 -0.68
N ARG A 594 -44.11 38.65 0.33
CA ARG A 594 -45.49 38.10 0.55
C ARG A 594 -45.94 36.70 0.06
N THR A 595 -45.88 35.75 1.02
CA THR A 595 -46.97 34.90 1.55
C THR A 595 -47.92 34.11 0.62
N SER A 596 -47.97 32.78 0.77
CA SER A 596 -49.23 32.01 0.91
C SER A 596 -49.00 30.54 1.32
N GLY A 597 -50.06 29.88 1.82
CA GLY A 597 -50.15 28.46 2.23
C GLY A 597 -51.39 28.25 3.12
N PRO A 598 -51.63 27.06 3.72
CA PRO A 598 -51.06 25.74 3.43
C PRO A 598 -51.98 25.01 2.41
N PRO A 599 -52.99 24.15 2.69
CA PRO A 599 -53.32 23.20 3.79
C PRO A 599 -53.43 21.71 3.32
N ILE A 600 -53.89 20.80 4.20
CA ILE A 600 -54.31 19.39 3.97
C ILE A 600 -53.17 18.39 3.62
N GLY A 601 -52.97 17.24 4.26
CA GLY A 601 -53.68 16.61 5.39
C GLY A 601 -54.17 15.19 5.04
N CYS A 602 -53.57 14.13 5.62
CA CYS A 602 -54.04 12.77 5.39
C CYS A 602 -53.88 11.85 6.62
N THR A 603 -54.86 10.95 6.78
CA THR A 603 -55.20 10.20 7.99
C THR A 603 -54.45 8.86 8.11
N ILE A 604 -54.31 8.33 9.33
CA ILE A 604 -53.84 6.96 9.59
C ILE A 604 -55.02 5.97 9.53
N PRO A 605 -54.86 4.85 8.80
CA PRO A 605 -55.09 3.50 9.37
C PRO A 605 -54.00 2.49 8.94
N GLY A 606 -53.77 1.34 9.59
CA GLY A 606 -54.34 0.83 10.85
C GLY A 606 -54.54 -0.71 10.84
N TYR A 607 -53.65 -1.46 11.52
CA TYR A 607 -53.78 -2.91 11.84
C TYR A 607 -53.73 -3.90 10.63
N ASN A 608 -53.42 -5.22 10.73
CA ASN A 608 -52.99 -6.09 11.85
C ASN A 608 -52.25 -7.40 11.40
N THR A 609 -51.83 -8.24 12.37
CA THR A 609 -51.67 -9.73 12.30
C THR A 609 -50.29 -10.37 11.96
N VAL A 610 -49.43 -10.51 12.99
CA VAL A 610 -48.93 -11.78 13.61
C VAL A 610 -48.27 -12.92 12.77
N CYS A 611 -47.01 -13.24 13.13
CA CYS A 611 -46.29 -14.54 13.32
C CYS A 611 -46.51 -15.75 12.34
N GLN A 612 -45.54 -16.63 12.06
CA GLN A 612 -44.64 -17.36 12.99
C GLN A 612 -43.30 -17.80 12.36
N LEU A 613 -42.29 -18.07 13.20
CA LEU A 613 -41.12 -18.87 12.82
C LEU A 613 -41.47 -20.36 12.73
N ARG A 614 -40.81 -21.11 11.83
CA ARG A 614 -40.67 -22.57 11.93
C ARG A 614 -39.21 -22.95 12.08
N THR A 615 -38.91 -23.69 13.16
CA THR A 615 -37.72 -24.52 13.28
C THR A 615 -37.91 -25.83 12.52
N CYS A 616 -36.84 -26.37 11.93
CA CYS A 616 -36.82 -27.72 11.39
C CYS A 616 -35.65 -28.50 12.01
N PHE A 617 -35.96 -29.56 12.74
CA PHE A 617 -35.02 -30.63 13.07
C PHE A 617 -34.70 -31.45 11.81
N VAL A 618 -33.48 -31.98 11.72
CA VAL A 618 -33.18 -33.18 10.93
C VAL A 618 -32.32 -34.10 11.80
N GLN A 619 -32.58 -35.42 11.72
CA GLN A 619 -32.04 -36.44 12.60
C GLN A 619 -31.46 -37.60 11.75
N GLY A 620 -30.31 -38.15 12.17
CA GLY A 620 -29.62 -39.25 11.48
C GLY A 620 -28.22 -39.43 12.04
N GLN A 621 -28.06 -40.05 13.21
CA GLN A 621 -27.90 -41.50 13.43
C GLN A 621 -26.57 -42.08 12.94
N HIS A 622 -25.88 -42.74 13.88
CA HIS A 622 -24.63 -43.47 13.67
C HIS A 622 -24.85 -44.83 12.99
N LYS A 623 -23.79 -45.36 12.38
CA LYS A 623 -23.41 -46.77 12.57
C LYS A 623 -21.89 -46.91 12.66
N LEU A 624 -21.43 -47.78 13.56
CA LEU A 624 -20.03 -48.08 13.84
C LEU A 624 -19.84 -49.61 13.90
N SER A 625 -18.63 -50.04 13.57
CA SER A 625 -17.98 -51.27 14.05
C SER A 625 -16.59 -50.82 14.53
N GLY A 626 -16.06 -51.21 15.70
CA GLY A 626 -16.01 -52.56 16.26
C GLY A 626 -14.81 -53.25 15.62
N THR A 627 -13.69 -53.53 16.31
CA THR A 627 -13.49 -54.11 17.66
C THR A 627 -12.13 -53.62 18.21
N LEU A 628 -12.00 -52.98 19.38
CA LEU A 628 -11.70 -53.54 20.73
C LEU A 628 -10.44 -54.46 20.79
N ILE A 629 -9.51 -54.38 21.76
CA ILE A 629 -9.35 -53.53 22.97
C ILE A 629 -8.01 -52.73 22.87
N THR A 630 -7.13 -52.39 23.85
CA THR A 630 -6.84 -52.69 25.28
C THR A 630 -6.29 -51.44 26.01
N ASP A 631 -6.27 -51.46 27.35
CA ASP A 631 -5.63 -50.50 28.30
C ASP A 631 -5.45 -51.28 29.66
N PRO A 632 -4.71 -50.85 30.73
CA PRO A 632 -5.20 -49.78 31.63
C PRO A 632 -4.20 -49.04 32.59
N LYS A 633 -4.76 -48.04 33.31
CA LYS A 633 -4.40 -47.41 34.63
C LYS A 633 -3.65 -46.06 34.59
N SER A 634 -4.17 -44.89 35.03
CA SER A 634 -4.97 -44.44 36.21
C SER A 634 -4.10 -43.98 37.41
N ALA A 635 -4.37 -42.89 38.14
CA ALA A 635 -5.42 -41.85 38.08
C ALA A 635 -4.99 -40.56 38.85
N SER A 636 -5.82 -39.52 38.86
CA SER A 636 -5.69 -38.28 39.65
C SER A 636 -6.79 -38.15 40.73
N PRO A 637 -6.67 -37.18 41.65
CA PRO A 637 -7.87 -36.45 42.11
C PRO A 637 -7.69 -34.92 42.26
N LYS A 638 -8.77 -34.23 42.68
CA LYS A 638 -8.96 -32.76 42.75
C LYS A 638 -9.14 -32.29 44.20
N GLN A 639 -9.05 -30.97 44.49
CA GLN A 639 -9.96 -30.29 45.43
C GLN A 639 -9.97 -28.74 45.33
N HIS A 640 -10.79 -28.07 46.16
CA HIS A 640 -11.17 -26.64 46.10
C HIS A 640 -11.21 -25.96 47.50
N TYR A 641 -11.31 -24.62 47.51
CA TYR A 641 -11.80 -23.71 48.58
C TYR A 641 -10.89 -23.31 49.77
N SER A 642 -11.24 -22.14 50.34
CA SER A 642 -10.62 -21.35 51.43
C SER A 642 -11.62 -21.25 52.63
N PRO A 643 -11.44 -20.44 53.73
CA PRO A 643 -10.35 -19.53 54.15
C PRO A 643 -10.04 -19.53 55.70
N THR A 644 -9.40 -18.45 56.19
CA THR A 644 -9.50 -17.80 57.55
C THR A 644 -8.69 -18.23 58.81
N SER A 645 -7.80 -17.32 59.27
CA SER A 645 -7.83 -16.59 60.58
C SER A 645 -6.64 -16.66 61.57
N LYS A 646 -6.48 -15.57 62.35
CA LYS A 646 -5.67 -15.32 63.57
C LYS A 646 -4.13 -15.17 63.41
N VAL A 647 -3.38 -14.52 64.33
CA VAL A 647 -3.42 -13.18 65.01
C VAL A 647 -2.37 -13.15 66.14
N SER A 648 -1.45 -12.17 66.16
CA SER A 648 -0.71 -11.74 67.37
C SER A 648 0.13 -10.44 67.14
N ARG A 649 0.47 -9.75 68.24
CA ARG A 649 1.14 -8.42 68.42
C ARG A 649 1.61 -8.35 69.91
N PRO A 650 2.20 -7.28 70.50
CA PRO A 650 2.79 -6.00 70.01
C PRO A 650 4.26 -5.89 70.56
N PRO A 651 4.85 -4.74 71.03
CA PRO A 651 4.61 -3.28 70.92
C PRO A 651 5.87 -2.57 70.30
N THR A 652 6.35 -1.33 70.54
CA THR A 652 6.03 -0.16 71.41
C THR A 652 6.65 1.13 70.81
N ALA A 653 6.01 2.32 70.96
CA ALA A 653 6.52 3.71 70.82
C ALA A 653 7.39 4.10 69.58
N GLY A 654 7.37 5.31 69.01
CA GLY A 654 6.74 6.61 69.31
C GLY A 654 7.39 7.69 68.41
N GLU A 655 7.04 8.99 68.33
CA GLU A 655 5.92 9.81 68.86
C GLU A 655 5.68 10.99 67.87
N CYS A 656 4.85 11.99 68.20
CA CYS A 656 4.55 13.16 67.33
C CYS A 656 4.06 14.40 68.13
N PRO A 657 4.41 15.65 67.74
CA PRO A 657 3.78 16.86 68.27
C PRO A 657 2.95 17.65 67.22
N GLN A 658 1.74 18.04 67.61
CA GLN A 658 0.87 18.99 66.87
C GLN A 658 0.99 20.42 67.41
N LYS A 659 0.55 21.42 66.62
CA LYS A 659 -0.09 22.66 67.12
C LYS A 659 -1.27 23.06 66.21
N ALA A 660 -2.22 23.82 66.76
CA ALA A 660 -3.48 24.25 66.14
C ALA A 660 -3.84 25.71 66.56
N ILE A 661 -5.14 26.09 66.59
CA ILE A 661 -5.75 27.42 66.94
C ILE A 661 -5.89 28.36 65.71
N ASP A 662 -7.01 29.02 65.33
CA ASP A 662 -8.50 28.93 65.58
C ASP A 662 -9.24 29.82 64.53
N GLY A 663 -10.58 30.06 64.44
CA GLY A 663 -11.74 29.62 65.24
C GLY A 663 -13.15 30.22 64.95
N GLU A 664 -13.34 31.21 64.03
CA GLU A 664 -14.64 31.90 63.77
C GLU A 664 -15.27 31.53 62.41
N LYS A 665 -16.59 31.28 62.20
CA LYS A 665 -17.90 31.84 62.66
C LYS A 665 -18.42 33.03 61.82
N ALA A 666 -19.69 33.12 61.39
CA ALA A 666 -20.84 32.18 61.46
C ALA A 666 -22.05 32.59 60.56
N ARG A 667 -23.09 31.72 60.50
CA ARG A 667 -24.52 31.96 60.09
C ARG A 667 -24.77 32.11 58.58
N ARG A 668 -25.90 31.68 57.96
CA ARG A 668 -27.12 30.87 58.28
C ARG A 668 -27.50 30.18 56.91
N GLY A 669 -28.20 29.05 56.74
CA GLY A 669 -29.15 28.24 57.53
C GLY A 669 -30.33 27.87 56.59
N GLY A 670 -31.01 26.71 56.61
CA GLY A 670 -30.92 25.48 57.42
C GLY A 670 -31.32 24.22 56.60
N LEU A 671 -31.24 23.01 57.17
CA LEU A 671 -32.38 22.17 57.60
C LEU A 671 -33.41 21.81 56.49
N GLY A 672 -33.66 20.53 56.15
CA GLY A 672 -32.97 19.29 56.56
C GLY A 672 -33.78 17.99 56.33
N GLN A 673 -33.08 16.84 56.42
CA GLN A 673 -33.58 15.44 56.43
C GLN A 673 -34.24 14.87 55.16
N GLY A 674 -34.07 13.55 54.97
CA GLY A 674 -34.59 12.78 53.83
C GLY A 674 -33.53 11.84 53.22
N GLY A 675 -33.21 10.74 53.90
CA GLY A 675 -32.24 9.75 53.40
C GLY A 675 -32.90 8.68 52.53
N PHE A 676 -32.33 8.40 51.36
CA PHE A 676 -32.67 7.23 50.55
C PHE A 676 -31.43 6.63 49.87
N GLU A 677 -31.56 5.35 49.54
CA GLU A 677 -30.56 4.47 48.94
C GLU A 677 -30.24 4.88 47.48
N VAL A 678 -28.94 4.89 47.10
CA VAL A 678 -28.52 5.20 45.73
C VAL A 678 -27.72 4.04 45.15
N VAL A 679 -28.26 3.45 44.09
CA VAL A 679 -27.65 2.36 43.32
C VAL A 679 -26.46 2.88 42.51
N LEU A 680 -25.34 2.14 42.53
CA LEU A 680 -24.18 2.39 41.67
C LEU A 680 -24.50 2.09 40.20
N ILE A 681 -24.86 3.12 39.44
CA ILE A 681 -24.98 3.03 37.97
C ILE A 681 -23.61 3.29 37.34
N THR A 682 -22.97 2.23 36.82
CA THR A 682 -21.79 2.35 35.97
C THR A 682 -22.20 2.67 34.54
N GLU A 683 -22.22 3.96 34.16
CA GLU A 683 -22.47 4.34 32.77
C GLU A 683 -21.30 3.93 31.87
N ARG A 684 -21.56 2.93 31.03
CA ARG A 684 -20.66 2.45 29.98
C ARG A 684 -21.09 3.14 28.69
N LEU A 685 -20.26 4.06 28.17
CA LEU A 685 -20.58 4.81 26.95
C LEU A 685 -20.90 3.86 25.78
N SER A 686 -22.15 3.89 25.32
CA SER A 686 -22.65 3.00 24.26
C SER A 686 -22.08 3.38 22.90
N SER A 687 -21.86 2.37 22.07
CA SER A 687 -21.51 2.54 20.65
C SER A 687 -22.63 3.28 19.91
N LYS A 688 -22.34 4.44 19.33
CA LYS A 688 -23.31 5.16 18.49
C LYS A 688 -23.73 4.30 17.30
N GLU A 689 -25.04 4.26 17.08
CA GLU A 689 -25.71 3.33 16.18
C GLU A 689 -25.57 3.73 14.71
N LEU A 690 -25.84 2.76 13.83
CA LEU A 690 -25.99 3.00 12.39
C LEU A 690 -27.30 3.77 12.15
N PRO A 691 -27.34 4.75 11.22
CA PRO A 691 -28.59 5.40 10.85
C PRO A 691 -29.54 4.41 10.18
N ASP A 692 -30.83 4.48 10.55
CA ASP A 692 -31.84 3.50 10.15
C ASP A 692 -32.16 3.53 8.64
N SER A 693 -32.60 2.39 8.13
CA SER A 693 -32.65 2.03 6.71
C SER A 693 -33.97 2.41 6.00
N SER A 694 -34.74 3.35 6.55
CA SER A 694 -36.07 3.71 6.03
C SER A 694 -36.38 5.23 6.05
N SER A 695 -35.78 5.97 5.12
CA SER A 695 -36.26 7.33 4.73
C SER A 695 -35.81 7.70 3.31
N PRO A 696 -36.69 8.25 2.45
CA PRO A 696 -36.33 8.64 1.09
C PRO A 696 -35.66 10.02 1.04
N VAL A 697 -34.37 10.05 0.72
CA VAL A 697 -33.64 11.31 0.41
C VAL A 697 -33.90 11.71 -1.05
N PRO A 698 -34.13 12.99 -1.39
CA PRO A 698 -34.43 13.41 -2.76
C PRO A 698 -33.28 13.10 -3.74
N THR A 699 -33.54 12.23 -4.72
CA THR A 699 -32.58 11.90 -5.77
C THR A 699 -32.65 12.92 -6.91
N ASN A 700 -31.61 13.77 -7.04
CA ASN A 700 -31.34 14.41 -8.34
C ASN A 700 -31.15 13.31 -9.41
N SER A 701 -31.83 13.45 -10.54
CA SER A 701 -32.26 12.34 -11.39
C SER A 701 -31.21 11.83 -12.39
N ILE A 702 -30.01 11.50 -11.89
CA ILE A 702 -28.97 10.83 -12.67
C ILE A 702 -29.48 9.43 -13.10
N ARG A 703 -29.80 9.28 -14.38
CA ARG A 703 -30.24 7.99 -14.97
C ARG A 703 -29.11 6.96 -14.95
N ILE A 704 -29.08 6.12 -13.92
CA ILE A 704 -28.22 4.92 -13.88
C ILE A 704 -28.69 3.94 -14.96
N ILE A 705 -27.84 3.68 -15.96
CA ILE A 705 -28.15 2.79 -17.09
C ILE A 705 -28.01 1.32 -16.63
N LYS A 706 -29.13 0.71 -16.23
CA LYS A 706 -29.18 -0.68 -15.77
C LYS A 706 -29.11 -1.65 -16.96
N ARG A 707 -27.91 -2.17 -17.28
CA ARG A 707 -27.71 -3.28 -18.24
C ARG A 707 -27.61 -4.62 -17.51
N SER A 708 -28.45 -5.59 -17.84
CA SER A 708 -28.35 -6.95 -17.31
C SER A 708 -27.23 -7.74 -18.00
N ILE A 709 -26.39 -8.42 -17.23
CA ILE A 709 -25.29 -9.25 -17.72
C ILE A 709 -25.60 -10.71 -17.38
N LYS A 710 -26.35 -11.34 -18.28
CA LYS A 710 -26.70 -12.77 -18.25
C LYS A 710 -25.88 -13.51 -19.30
N LEU A 711 -25.23 -14.59 -18.89
CA LEU A 711 -24.24 -15.33 -19.68
C LEU A 711 -24.65 -16.80 -19.79
N THR A 712 -24.80 -17.33 -21.00
CA THR A 712 -24.84 -18.79 -21.19
C THR A 712 -23.43 -19.31 -21.43
N LEU A 713 -22.97 -20.19 -20.53
CA LEU A 713 -21.74 -20.95 -20.68
C LEU A 713 -22.05 -22.30 -21.34
N ASN A 714 -21.21 -22.66 -22.32
CA ASN A 714 -21.13 -23.97 -22.97
C ASN A 714 -19.75 -24.57 -22.68
#